data_AF-A0A1S2Z737-F1
#
_entry.id   AF-A0A1S2Z737-F1
#
_cell.length_a   1.000
_cell.length_b   1.000
_cell.length_c   1.000
_cell.angle_alpha   90.00
_cell.angle_beta   90.00
_cell.angle_gamma   90.00
#
_symmetry.space_group_name_H-M   'P 1'
#
loop_
_entity.id
_entity.type
_entity.pdbx_description
1 polymer ?
#
loop_
_entity_poly.entity_id
_entity_poly.type
_entity_poly.pdbx_seq_one_letter_code
_entity_poly.pdbx_strand_id
1 'polypeptide(L)'
;MEMEMRSISDRDIGTDITPPLTPFSFSLHNTHLHTHCSSCFSLITPIIPTTNHSHSTFYCSPHCSTSHSPIHLSSAERHLPSSINSSLLRTALRLLLLHHTTSLFPRINHLLTNRLLLTCQNDDVNETIRLGAHAMATAIANHRGGGSGGFSEPYDNAVLEKSTDALCAVLTNAVEVHDNEGCAVGIAVFEPAFSWINHSCSPNACYRFSFSSSSLLSQESKFLIAPFTRNSQQPQIDCGVSGSSSEFAQEGWRICGPRLIVRSIKRIKKGEEVTVAYTDLLQPKALRQSELWSKYRFLCCCKRCTSLPFTYVDHALQEISVLYGDSSGLRTNYKFFRDMADRRLTDSIEDAISEYLSVGDSLSCCEKLEKILTEGLDEQLEENEEKSHYKFILHPLHHLSLNSYTTLASAYKVRACDLSSGDFEIDSNQSESKAFDLSRTSTAYFLLLASGVHHLFNSESSLIASVANFWVGAGESLLTLTKSSGWSSKFVNFDLVLSNIASDTKFECSKCSLMDRFRDSILNGKIKSEDFENVSNEFIHCVSDITHKVWNFLVYGCHFLKSCKDPISFSWLMSIKNSVDVGANDIKTDMCYTHEPENSIGVSDELAYTDHTVAHILQLGRHCLTYGGLLAFVCYGPNSHLVSHVQNILARENNFLFSL
;
A
#
# COMPACT_ATOMS: atom_id res chain seq x y z
N MET A 1 -16.57 -6.70 -25.85
CA MET A 1 -17.59 -6.57 -24.80
C MET A 1 -16.89 -6.33 -23.48
N GLU A 2 -17.32 -5.30 -22.76
CA GLU A 2 -16.91 -5.00 -21.39
C GLU A 2 -17.51 -6.10 -20.48
N MET A 3 -16.65 -6.76 -19.71
CA MET A 3 -17.04 -7.83 -18.81
C MET A 3 -17.05 -7.26 -17.40
N GLU A 4 -18.08 -7.59 -16.62
CA GLU A 4 -18.20 -7.19 -15.22
C GLU A 4 -18.35 -8.46 -14.37
N MET A 5 -17.69 -8.51 -13.22
CA MET A 5 -17.95 -9.55 -12.21
C MET A 5 -18.98 -9.03 -11.22
N ARG A 6 -20.11 -9.73 -11.08
CA ARG A 6 -21.21 -9.31 -10.20
C ARG A 6 -21.48 -10.33 -9.12
N SER A 7 -21.86 -9.83 -7.95
CA SER A 7 -22.21 -10.68 -6.81
C SER A 7 -23.48 -11.50 -7.09
N ILE A 8 -23.44 -12.80 -6.81
CA ILE A 8 -24.60 -13.69 -7.01
C ILE A 8 -25.63 -13.62 -5.88
N SER A 9 -25.26 -13.00 -4.76
CA SER A 9 -26.07 -12.97 -3.52
C SER A 9 -25.53 -11.95 -2.51
N ASP A 10 -26.37 -11.45 -1.59
CA ASP A 10 -25.94 -10.44 -0.61
C ASP A 10 -24.75 -10.92 0.25
N ARG A 11 -23.75 -10.05 0.44
CA ARG A 11 -22.53 -10.33 1.19
C ARG A 11 -22.31 -9.26 2.25
N ASP A 12 -21.94 -9.69 3.45
CA ASP A 12 -21.45 -8.79 4.49
C ASP A 12 -19.99 -8.42 4.25
N ILE A 13 -19.54 -7.39 4.97
CA ILE A 13 -18.13 -6.98 5.04
C ILE A 13 -17.25 -8.13 5.55
N GLY A 14 -16.02 -8.23 5.05
CA GLY A 14 -15.05 -9.24 5.50
C GLY A 14 -15.42 -10.67 5.10
N THR A 15 -15.96 -10.88 3.90
CA THR A 15 -16.31 -12.21 3.38
C THR A 15 -15.45 -12.55 2.17
N ASP A 16 -14.86 -13.75 2.13
CA ASP A 16 -14.14 -14.23 0.93
C ASP A 16 -15.16 -14.44 -0.21
N ILE A 17 -14.93 -13.76 -1.33
CA ILE A 17 -15.79 -13.74 -2.52
C ILE A 17 -15.39 -14.86 -3.49
N THR A 18 -14.11 -15.22 -3.49
CA THR A 18 -13.55 -16.27 -4.34
C THR A 18 -12.85 -17.33 -3.49
N PRO A 19 -12.77 -18.59 -3.96
CA PRO A 19 -11.75 -19.50 -3.46
C PRO A 19 -10.34 -18.99 -3.77
N PRO A 20 -9.30 -19.61 -3.19
CA PRO A 20 -7.91 -19.35 -3.58
C PRO A 20 -7.67 -19.68 -5.06
N LEU A 21 -7.62 -18.64 -5.88
CA LEU A 21 -7.45 -18.70 -7.33
C LEU A 21 -6.01 -19.00 -7.69
N THR A 22 -5.82 -19.91 -8.64
CA THR A 22 -4.49 -20.25 -9.16
C THR A 22 -4.09 -19.33 -10.31
N PRO A 23 -2.82 -18.90 -10.38
CA PRO A 23 -2.36 -18.08 -11.49
C PRO A 23 -2.24 -18.92 -12.77
N PHE A 24 -2.60 -18.33 -13.91
CA PHE A 24 -2.31 -18.87 -15.24
C PHE A 24 -0.83 -18.79 -15.56
N SER A 25 -0.19 -17.66 -15.27
CA SER A 25 1.24 -17.46 -15.50
C SER A 25 1.78 -16.49 -14.47
N PHE A 26 3.03 -16.66 -14.06
CA PHE A 26 3.66 -15.83 -13.05
C PHE A 26 5.18 -15.88 -13.19
N SER A 27 5.87 -14.88 -12.63
CA SER A 27 7.33 -14.81 -12.55
C SER A 27 7.79 -13.86 -11.46
N LEU A 28 8.84 -14.24 -10.71
CA LEU A 28 9.53 -13.34 -9.79
C LEU A 28 10.15 -12.16 -10.55
N HIS A 29 10.32 -11.00 -9.91
CA HIS A 29 11.19 -9.94 -10.41
C HIS A 29 12.65 -10.41 -10.45
N ASN A 30 13.46 -9.79 -11.32
CA ASN A 30 14.86 -10.18 -11.51
C ASN A 30 15.66 -10.10 -10.20
N THR A 31 15.40 -9.06 -9.39
CA THR A 31 16.00 -8.84 -8.08
C THR A 31 15.72 -9.96 -7.08
N HIS A 32 14.62 -10.69 -7.24
CA HIS A 32 14.17 -11.73 -6.32
C HIS A 32 14.42 -13.16 -6.82
N LEU A 33 14.98 -13.35 -8.03
CA LEU A 33 15.23 -14.66 -8.62
C LEU A 33 16.10 -15.60 -7.76
N HIS A 34 17.01 -15.03 -6.96
CA HIS A 34 17.98 -15.76 -6.14
C HIS A 34 17.59 -15.82 -4.65
N THR A 35 16.67 -14.98 -4.21
CA THR A 35 16.21 -14.93 -2.80
C THR A 35 14.92 -15.70 -2.58
N HIS A 36 14.09 -15.86 -3.61
CA HIS A 36 12.77 -16.48 -3.49
C HIS A 36 12.63 -17.73 -4.36
N CYS A 37 11.74 -18.64 -3.95
CA CYS A 37 11.39 -19.81 -4.74
C CYS A 37 10.66 -19.40 -6.02
N SER A 38 11.20 -19.81 -7.17
CA SER A 38 10.62 -19.52 -8.48
C SER A 38 9.23 -20.13 -8.71
N SER A 39 8.82 -21.10 -7.87
CA SER A 39 7.49 -21.71 -7.91
C SER A 39 6.52 -21.06 -6.92
N CYS A 40 6.79 -21.14 -5.61
CA CYS A 40 5.82 -20.69 -4.60
C CYS A 40 6.05 -19.27 -4.07
N PHE A 41 7.10 -18.57 -4.54
CA PHE A 41 7.50 -17.23 -4.12
C PHE A 41 7.87 -17.10 -2.64
N SER A 42 7.98 -18.20 -1.89
CA SER A 42 8.50 -18.15 -0.52
C SER A 42 10.00 -17.85 -0.50
N LEU A 43 10.45 -17.10 0.50
CA LEU A 43 11.87 -16.83 0.74
C LEU A 43 12.65 -18.16 0.90
N ILE A 44 13.83 -18.24 0.30
CA ILE A 44 14.73 -19.40 0.40
C ILE A 44 15.73 -19.15 1.54
N THR A 45 15.79 -20.08 2.49
CA THR A 45 16.73 -20.06 3.61
C THR A 45 17.57 -21.35 3.63
N PRO A 46 18.91 -21.29 3.73
CA PRO A 46 19.76 -20.09 3.71
C PRO A 46 19.88 -19.49 2.30
N ILE A 47 20.17 -18.19 2.22
CA ILE A 47 20.43 -17.50 0.95
C ILE A 47 21.66 -18.14 0.29
N ILE A 48 21.48 -18.71 -0.90
CA ILE A 48 22.56 -19.39 -1.62
C ILE A 48 23.45 -18.31 -2.29
N PRO A 49 24.78 -18.32 -2.09
CA PRO A 49 25.68 -17.35 -2.70
C PRO A 49 25.59 -17.36 -4.22
N THR A 50 25.65 -16.16 -4.82
CA THR A 50 25.43 -15.90 -6.24
C THR A 50 26.37 -16.67 -7.17
N THR A 51 25.80 -17.36 -8.16
CA THR A 51 26.48 -17.66 -9.43
C THR A 51 25.85 -16.80 -10.53
N ASN A 52 26.66 -16.06 -11.29
CA ASN A 52 26.25 -15.08 -12.32
C ASN A 52 25.52 -15.69 -13.54
N HIS A 53 24.35 -16.28 -13.31
CA HIS A 53 23.51 -16.82 -14.38
C HIS A 53 22.12 -16.18 -14.29
N SER A 54 21.84 -15.27 -15.23
CA SER A 54 20.59 -14.51 -15.40
C SER A 54 19.34 -15.37 -15.60
N HIS A 55 19.48 -16.69 -15.72
CA HIS A 55 18.41 -17.65 -15.98
C HIS A 55 18.30 -18.77 -14.92
N SER A 56 19.05 -18.69 -13.81
CA SER A 56 18.97 -19.70 -12.76
C SER A 56 17.68 -19.58 -11.95
N THR A 57 16.93 -20.67 -11.86
CA THR A 57 15.74 -20.79 -10.98
C THR A 57 16.09 -21.54 -9.70
N PHE A 58 15.60 -21.05 -8.56
CA PHE A 58 15.79 -21.68 -7.27
C PHE A 58 14.46 -22.20 -6.69
N TYR A 59 14.51 -23.31 -5.97
CA TYR A 59 13.33 -23.99 -5.43
C TYR A 59 13.52 -24.31 -3.94
N CYS A 60 12.49 -24.07 -3.13
CA CYS A 60 12.51 -24.40 -1.69
C CYS A 60 12.32 -25.90 -1.41
N SER A 61 11.82 -26.67 -2.38
CA SER A 61 11.55 -28.11 -2.23
C SER A 61 11.58 -28.84 -3.57
N PRO A 62 11.80 -30.17 -3.56
CA PRO A 62 11.65 -31.00 -4.76
C PRO A 62 10.26 -30.86 -5.38
N HIS A 63 9.20 -30.70 -4.57
CA HIS A 63 7.84 -30.49 -5.06
C HIS A 63 7.72 -29.23 -5.91
N CYS A 64 8.25 -28.10 -5.44
CA CYS A 64 8.30 -26.85 -6.20
C CYS A 64 9.14 -26.98 -7.47
N SER A 65 10.26 -27.70 -7.42
CA SER A 65 11.09 -27.95 -8.59
C SER A 65 10.35 -28.79 -9.64
N THR A 66 9.72 -29.90 -9.25
CA THR A 66 8.99 -30.78 -10.17
C THR A 66 7.77 -30.09 -10.77
N SER A 67 7.08 -29.23 -10.02
CA SER A 67 5.92 -28.48 -10.50
C SER A 67 6.30 -27.41 -11.55
N HIS A 68 7.37 -26.65 -11.31
CA HIS A 68 7.66 -25.45 -12.10
C HIS A 68 8.78 -25.63 -13.14
N SER A 69 9.75 -26.54 -12.92
CA SER A 69 10.86 -26.77 -13.85
C SER A 69 10.40 -27.08 -15.29
N PRO A 70 9.36 -27.90 -15.54
CA PRO A 70 8.85 -28.14 -16.90
C PRO A 70 8.41 -26.87 -17.63
N ILE A 71 7.74 -25.94 -16.92
CA ILE A 71 7.31 -24.63 -17.45
C ILE A 71 8.55 -23.78 -17.82
N HIS A 72 9.52 -23.70 -16.91
CA HIS A 72 10.76 -22.96 -17.11
C HIS A 72 11.55 -23.47 -18.32
N LEU A 73 11.68 -24.79 -18.47
CA LEU A 73 12.46 -25.39 -19.55
C LEU A 73 11.79 -25.27 -20.94
N SER A 74 10.46 -25.21 -20.97
CA SER A 74 9.66 -25.26 -22.21
C SER A 74 9.24 -23.89 -22.74
N SER A 75 9.25 -22.84 -21.91
CA SER A 75 8.78 -21.49 -22.28
C SER A 75 9.74 -20.66 -23.13
N ALA A 76 10.89 -21.21 -23.55
CA ALA A 76 11.95 -20.48 -24.27
C ALA A 76 12.60 -19.31 -23.50
N GLU A 77 12.24 -19.04 -22.24
CA GLU A 77 12.74 -17.88 -21.48
C GLU A 77 14.24 -17.88 -21.21
N ARG A 78 14.90 -19.05 -21.31
CA ARG A 78 16.37 -19.20 -21.23
C ARG A 78 17.11 -18.63 -22.44
N HIS A 79 16.39 -18.37 -23.55
CA HIS A 79 16.93 -17.78 -24.76
C HIS A 79 16.70 -16.25 -24.83
N LEU A 80 16.09 -15.64 -23.81
CA LEU A 80 15.96 -14.19 -23.74
C LEU A 80 17.34 -13.54 -23.49
N PRO A 81 17.68 -12.44 -24.20
CA PRO A 81 18.87 -11.67 -23.90
C PRO A 81 18.84 -11.12 -22.46
N SER A 82 19.96 -11.21 -21.75
CA SER A 82 20.05 -10.72 -20.36
C SER A 82 19.71 -9.22 -20.22
N SER A 83 19.93 -8.41 -21.25
CA SER A 83 19.65 -6.97 -21.27
C SER A 83 18.15 -6.63 -21.28
N ILE A 84 17.30 -7.51 -21.79
CA ILE A 84 15.85 -7.27 -21.91
C ILE A 84 15.02 -8.25 -21.05
N ASN A 85 15.66 -9.26 -20.47
CA ASN A 85 15.00 -10.23 -19.60
C ASN A 85 14.27 -9.52 -18.46
N SER A 86 12.95 -9.68 -18.39
CA SER A 86 12.10 -9.10 -17.36
C SER A 86 11.05 -10.12 -16.92
N SER A 87 10.45 -9.88 -15.74
CA SER A 87 9.34 -10.69 -15.26
C SER A 87 8.15 -10.66 -16.22
N LEU A 88 7.93 -9.55 -16.94
CA LEU A 88 6.91 -9.41 -17.98
C LEU A 88 7.13 -10.37 -19.14
N LEU A 89 8.33 -10.39 -19.74
CA LEU A 89 8.64 -11.27 -20.87
C LEU A 89 8.60 -12.74 -20.48
N ARG A 90 9.14 -13.08 -19.29
CA ARG A 90 9.07 -14.45 -18.75
C ARG A 90 7.63 -14.91 -18.55
N THR A 91 6.79 -14.07 -17.93
CA THR A 91 5.36 -14.36 -17.74
C THR A 91 4.62 -14.52 -19.06
N ALA A 92 4.91 -13.67 -20.06
CA ALA A 92 4.27 -13.73 -21.37
C ALA A 92 4.65 -14.99 -22.17
N LEU A 93 5.93 -15.37 -22.13
CA LEU A 93 6.42 -16.62 -22.73
C LEU A 93 5.79 -17.86 -22.10
N ARG A 94 5.69 -17.89 -20.76
CA ARG A 94 5.01 -18.97 -20.02
C ARG A 94 3.51 -19.01 -20.33
N LEU A 95 2.86 -17.85 -20.52
CA LEU A 95 1.45 -17.79 -20.90
C LEU A 95 1.21 -18.38 -22.30
N LEU A 96 2.13 -18.16 -23.24
CA LEU A 96 2.08 -18.76 -24.58
C LEU A 96 2.22 -20.28 -24.57
N LEU A 97 3.00 -20.83 -23.64
CA LEU A 97 3.16 -22.28 -23.48
C LEU A 97 1.83 -22.95 -23.11
N LEU A 98 1.01 -22.28 -22.31
CA LEU A 98 -0.27 -22.76 -21.79
C LEU A 98 -1.46 -22.45 -22.72
N HIS A 99 -1.20 -22.07 -23.96
CA HIS A 99 -2.22 -21.64 -24.91
C HIS A 99 -2.77 -22.82 -25.73
N HIS A 100 -4.02 -23.21 -25.47
CA HIS A 100 -4.66 -24.38 -26.09
C HIS A 100 -5.65 -24.04 -27.24
N THR A 101 -6.00 -22.78 -27.45
CA THR A 101 -7.08 -22.40 -28.39
C THR A 101 -6.66 -21.27 -29.33
N THR A 102 -7.15 -21.27 -30.56
CA THR A 102 -7.05 -20.14 -31.50
C THR A 102 -7.48 -18.82 -30.84
N SER A 103 -6.59 -17.83 -30.80
CA SER A 103 -6.85 -16.47 -30.31
C SER A 103 -8.11 -15.90 -30.97
N LEU A 104 -9.14 -15.61 -30.17
CA LEU A 104 -10.29 -14.82 -30.61
C LEU A 104 -9.98 -13.37 -30.27
N PHE A 105 -9.45 -12.63 -31.25
CA PHE A 105 -9.24 -11.19 -31.12
C PHE A 105 -10.53 -10.53 -30.58
N PRO A 106 -10.50 -9.80 -29.44
CA PRO A 106 -9.34 -9.19 -28.77
C PRO A 106 -8.86 -9.89 -27.47
N ARG A 107 -8.97 -11.22 -27.35
CA ARG A 107 -8.64 -11.98 -26.13
C ARG A 107 -7.74 -13.18 -26.37
N ILE A 108 -6.84 -13.44 -25.42
CA ILE A 108 -6.02 -14.66 -25.34
C ILE A 108 -6.37 -15.41 -24.04
N ASN A 109 -6.74 -16.69 -24.11
CA ASN A 109 -7.22 -17.45 -22.93
C ASN A 109 -8.30 -16.69 -22.13
N HIS A 110 -9.23 -16.00 -22.84
CA HIS A 110 -10.26 -15.12 -22.28
C HIS A 110 -9.78 -13.83 -21.57
N LEU A 111 -8.46 -13.62 -21.47
CA LEU A 111 -7.85 -12.38 -20.96
C LEU A 111 -7.90 -11.29 -22.00
N LEU A 112 -8.15 -10.05 -21.57
CA LEU A 112 -8.17 -8.89 -22.45
C LEU A 112 -6.73 -8.53 -22.85
N THR A 113 -6.42 -8.41 -24.14
CA THR A 113 -5.06 -8.02 -24.55
C THR A 113 -4.86 -6.51 -24.51
N ASN A 114 -5.90 -5.72 -24.75
CA ASN A 114 -5.81 -4.27 -25.01
C ASN A 114 -4.76 -3.88 -26.05
N ARG A 115 -4.36 -4.81 -26.93
CA ARG A 115 -3.28 -4.58 -27.90
C ARG A 115 -3.48 -3.30 -28.70
N LEU A 116 -4.68 -3.09 -29.26
CA LEU A 116 -4.98 -1.88 -30.03
C LEU A 116 -4.77 -0.60 -29.23
N LEU A 117 -5.13 -0.58 -27.94
CA LEU A 117 -4.98 0.61 -27.09
C LEU A 117 -3.53 0.82 -26.65
N LEU A 118 -2.79 -0.27 -26.44
CA LEU A 118 -1.39 -0.23 -26.00
C LEU A 118 -0.43 0.08 -27.16
N THR A 119 -0.79 -0.23 -28.41
CA THR A 119 0.06 -0.02 -29.59
C THR A 119 -0.43 1.09 -30.52
N CYS A 120 -1.54 1.79 -30.21
CA CYS A 120 -2.03 2.87 -31.07
C CYS A 120 -1.26 4.19 -30.91
N GLN A 121 -0.60 4.39 -29.76
CA GLN A 121 0.21 5.57 -29.50
C GLN A 121 1.67 5.27 -29.84
N ASN A 122 2.38 6.21 -30.46
CA ASN A 122 3.83 6.10 -30.65
C ASN A 122 4.54 6.61 -29.39
N ASP A 123 4.32 5.91 -28.27
CA ASP A 123 4.90 6.20 -26.96
C ASP A 123 5.90 5.12 -26.53
N ASP A 124 6.55 5.32 -25.39
CA ASP A 124 7.56 4.40 -24.84
C ASP A 124 6.99 3.01 -24.55
N VAL A 125 5.69 2.91 -24.27
CA VAL A 125 5.00 1.63 -24.02
C VAL A 125 4.90 0.83 -25.32
N ASN A 126 4.49 1.46 -26.42
CA ASN A 126 4.44 0.79 -27.72
C ASN A 126 5.83 0.32 -28.18
N GLU A 127 6.86 1.15 -27.99
CA GLU A 127 8.25 0.75 -28.31
C GLU A 127 8.71 -0.43 -27.44
N THR A 128 8.40 -0.41 -26.14
CA THR A 128 8.69 -1.52 -25.21
C THR A 128 7.99 -2.81 -25.63
N ILE A 129 6.73 -2.72 -26.06
CA ILE A 129 5.96 -3.88 -26.57
C ILE A 129 6.60 -4.42 -27.83
N ARG A 130 6.97 -3.56 -28.79
CA ARG A 130 7.59 -3.95 -30.05
C ARG A 130 8.90 -4.68 -29.81
N LEU A 131 9.82 -4.08 -29.04
CA LEU A 131 11.12 -4.67 -28.71
C LEU A 131 10.96 -5.98 -27.92
N GLY A 132 10.05 -6.00 -26.93
CA GLY A 132 9.75 -7.18 -26.13
C GLY A 132 9.19 -8.35 -26.96
N ALA A 133 8.23 -8.07 -27.84
CA ALA A 133 7.63 -9.07 -28.72
C ALA A 133 8.65 -9.65 -29.72
N HIS A 134 9.54 -8.83 -30.27
CA HIS A 134 10.64 -9.29 -31.12
C HIS A 134 11.62 -10.18 -30.35
N ALA A 135 11.98 -9.81 -29.12
CA ALA A 135 12.85 -10.62 -28.27
C ALA A 135 12.22 -11.97 -27.93
N MET A 136 10.91 -11.99 -27.61
CA MET A 136 10.15 -13.22 -27.38
C MET A 136 10.10 -14.11 -28.63
N ALA A 137 9.78 -13.54 -29.80
CA ALA A 137 9.70 -14.30 -31.05
C ALA A 137 11.06 -14.92 -31.42
N THR A 138 12.15 -14.17 -31.23
CA THR A 138 13.52 -14.64 -31.44
C THR A 138 13.87 -15.76 -30.45
N ALA A 139 13.53 -15.61 -29.18
CA ALA A 139 13.75 -16.63 -28.16
C ALA A 139 13.00 -17.94 -28.49
N ILE A 140 11.75 -17.85 -28.94
CA ILE A 140 10.94 -19.00 -29.39
C ILE A 140 11.56 -19.67 -30.61
N ALA A 141 12.03 -18.90 -31.60
CA ALA A 141 12.68 -19.44 -32.78
C ALA A 141 13.96 -20.20 -32.43
N ASN A 142 14.80 -19.62 -31.56
CA ASN A 142 16.04 -20.24 -31.07
C ASN A 142 15.78 -21.53 -30.27
N HIS A 143 14.71 -21.55 -29.47
CA HIS A 143 14.30 -22.73 -28.70
C HIS A 143 13.85 -23.90 -29.58
N ARG A 144 13.17 -23.61 -30.71
CA ARG A 144 12.72 -24.61 -31.69
C ARG A 144 13.85 -25.08 -32.62
N GLY A 145 14.77 -24.19 -32.97
CA GLY A 145 15.82 -24.41 -33.98
C GLY A 145 17.13 -24.98 -33.42
N GLY A 146 17.07 -26.00 -32.56
CA GLY A 146 18.25 -26.61 -31.93
C GLY A 146 19.29 -27.12 -32.94
N GLY A 147 20.30 -26.30 -33.26
CA GLY A 147 21.57 -26.69 -33.87
C GLY A 147 21.71 -26.49 -35.38
N SER A 148 22.28 -25.36 -35.80
CA SER A 148 23.35 -25.24 -36.80
C SER A 148 23.52 -23.77 -37.15
N GLY A 149 24.77 -23.29 -37.12
CA GLY A 149 25.12 -21.94 -37.52
C GLY A 149 24.72 -21.66 -38.96
N GLY A 150 23.92 -20.62 -39.14
CA GLY A 150 23.53 -20.07 -40.43
C GLY A 150 22.60 -18.90 -40.17
N PHE A 151 22.96 -17.72 -40.66
CA PHE A 151 22.17 -16.49 -40.56
C PHE A 151 20.69 -16.77 -40.86
N SER A 152 19.86 -16.74 -39.82
CA SER A 152 18.46 -17.16 -39.86
C SER A 152 17.56 -16.11 -40.49
N GLU A 153 16.64 -16.56 -41.34
CA GLU A 153 15.46 -15.79 -41.74
C GLU A 153 14.71 -15.21 -40.52
N PRO A 154 14.03 -14.06 -40.66
CA PRO A 154 13.20 -13.52 -39.59
C PRO A 154 12.12 -14.55 -39.21
N TYR A 155 11.89 -14.73 -37.91
CA TYR A 155 10.83 -15.59 -37.36
C TYR A 155 9.49 -15.36 -38.09
N ASP A 156 8.65 -16.40 -38.15
CA ASP A 156 7.30 -16.31 -38.75
C ASP A 156 6.51 -15.14 -38.12
N ASN A 157 5.89 -14.32 -38.97
CA ASN A 157 5.07 -13.18 -38.57
C ASN A 157 3.96 -13.61 -37.59
N ALA A 158 3.44 -14.84 -37.72
CA ALA A 158 2.45 -15.38 -36.77
C ALA A 158 3.00 -15.56 -35.34
N VAL A 159 4.31 -15.82 -35.17
CA VAL A 159 4.96 -15.91 -33.85
C VAL A 159 5.11 -14.53 -33.23
N LEU A 160 5.45 -13.52 -34.04
CA LEU A 160 5.53 -12.14 -33.57
C LEU A 160 4.16 -11.62 -33.11
N GLU A 161 3.11 -11.89 -33.89
CA GLU A 161 1.73 -11.53 -33.55
C GLU A 161 1.30 -12.16 -32.22
N LYS A 162 1.55 -13.46 -32.02
CA LYS A 162 1.27 -14.15 -30.75
C LYS A 162 2.09 -13.59 -29.59
N SER A 163 3.36 -13.26 -29.82
CA SER A 163 4.23 -12.66 -28.80
C SER A 163 3.72 -11.29 -28.37
N THR A 164 3.26 -10.49 -29.33
CA THR A 164 2.65 -9.18 -29.09
C THR A 164 1.37 -9.33 -28.27
N ASP A 165 0.46 -10.22 -28.69
CA ASP A 165 -0.81 -10.46 -27.98
C ASP A 165 -0.60 -10.93 -26.54
N ALA A 166 0.34 -11.87 -26.33
CA ALA A 166 0.64 -12.39 -24.99
C ALA A 166 1.29 -11.33 -24.09
N LEU A 167 2.22 -10.53 -24.60
CA LEU A 167 2.84 -9.45 -23.84
C LEU A 167 1.79 -8.39 -23.46
N CYS A 168 0.92 -8.00 -24.40
CA CYS A 168 -0.17 -7.07 -24.14
C CYS A 168 -1.16 -7.62 -23.10
N ALA A 169 -1.47 -8.92 -23.14
CA ALA A 169 -2.29 -9.58 -22.13
C ALA A 169 -1.65 -9.57 -20.74
N VAL A 170 -0.34 -9.82 -20.63
CA VAL A 170 0.37 -9.71 -19.36
C VAL A 170 0.35 -8.26 -18.86
N LEU A 171 0.68 -7.28 -19.70
CA LEU A 171 0.64 -5.86 -19.32
C LEU A 171 -0.73 -5.42 -18.81
N THR A 172 -1.80 -5.97 -19.40
CA THR A 172 -3.19 -5.60 -19.06
C THR A 172 -3.71 -6.28 -17.80
N ASN A 173 -3.33 -7.55 -17.54
CA ASN A 173 -4.00 -8.38 -16.52
C ASN A 173 -3.06 -8.83 -15.38
N ALA A 174 -1.75 -8.60 -15.49
CA ALA A 174 -0.82 -8.99 -14.44
C ALA A 174 -0.99 -8.10 -13.20
N VAL A 175 -1.04 -8.73 -12.04
CA VAL A 175 -0.97 -8.08 -10.74
C VAL A 175 0.40 -8.28 -10.12
N GLU A 176 0.83 -7.28 -9.37
CA GLU A 176 2.04 -7.33 -8.58
C GLU A 176 1.80 -8.18 -7.32
N VAL A 177 2.64 -9.20 -7.17
CA VAL A 177 2.62 -10.13 -6.05
C VAL A 177 3.54 -9.57 -4.98
N HIS A 178 2.96 -9.30 -3.82
CA HIS A 178 3.65 -8.80 -2.66
C HIS A 178 3.84 -9.92 -1.65
N ASP A 179 5.02 -10.00 -1.04
CA ASP A 179 5.26 -10.90 0.08
C ASP A 179 4.50 -10.46 1.35
N ASN A 180 4.80 -11.13 2.44
CA ASN A 180 4.16 -10.94 3.72
C ASN A 180 4.51 -9.58 4.34
N GLU A 181 5.66 -9.02 3.99
CA GLU A 181 6.22 -7.75 4.42
C GLU A 181 5.74 -6.59 3.53
N GLY A 182 4.98 -6.89 2.47
CA GLY A 182 4.47 -5.89 1.53
C GLY A 182 5.50 -5.52 0.44
N CYS A 183 6.58 -6.27 0.28
CA CYS A 183 7.57 -6.05 -0.77
C CYS A 183 7.12 -6.71 -2.07
N ALA A 184 7.24 -5.99 -3.19
CA ALA A 184 6.93 -6.51 -4.52
C ALA A 184 7.95 -7.58 -4.94
N VAL A 185 7.54 -8.85 -4.97
CA VAL A 185 8.42 -9.99 -5.26
C VAL A 185 8.31 -10.51 -6.68
N GLY A 186 7.17 -10.31 -7.34
CA GLY A 186 6.96 -10.75 -8.73
C GLY A 186 5.62 -10.32 -9.29
N ILE A 187 5.26 -10.89 -10.44
CA ILE A 187 3.96 -10.66 -11.08
C ILE A 187 3.23 -11.97 -11.34
N ALA A 188 1.91 -11.92 -11.37
CA ALA A 188 1.06 -13.06 -11.72
C ALA A 188 -0.17 -12.62 -12.52
N VAL A 189 -0.57 -13.45 -13.48
CA VAL A 189 -1.81 -13.33 -14.27
C VAL A 189 -2.75 -14.43 -13.81
N PHE A 190 -3.96 -14.07 -13.42
CA PHE A 190 -4.96 -15.01 -12.91
C PHE A 190 -6.06 -15.32 -13.93
N GLU A 191 -6.84 -16.34 -13.63
CA GLU A 191 -7.98 -16.75 -14.44
C GLU A 191 -9.07 -15.65 -14.54
N PRO A 192 -10.00 -15.74 -15.52
CA PRO A 192 -11.05 -14.74 -15.73
C PRO A 192 -11.87 -14.39 -14.48
N ALA A 193 -12.01 -15.32 -13.53
CA ALA A 193 -12.71 -15.07 -12.27
C ALA A 193 -12.11 -13.91 -11.44
N PHE A 194 -10.82 -13.59 -11.62
CA PHE A 194 -10.20 -12.39 -11.07
C PHE A 194 -9.95 -11.32 -12.13
N SER A 195 -9.41 -11.70 -13.29
CA SER A 195 -8.99 -10.75 -14.33
C SER A 195 -10.15 -9.95 -14.96
N TRP A 196 -11.41 -10.29 -14.65
CA TRP A 196 -12.60 -9.53 -15.06
C TRP A 196 -13.20 -8.67 -13.94
N ILE A 197 -12.59 -8.64 -12.75
CA ILE A 197 -13.00 -7.74 -11.66
C ILE A 197 -12.47 -6.34 -11.97
N ASN A 198 -13.36 -5.41 -12.29
CA ASN A 198 -13.00 -4.07 -12.72
C ASN A 198 -12.48 -3.17 -11.59
N HIS A 199 -11.91 -2.05 -12.00
CA HIS A 199 -11.44 -1.01 -11.10
C HIS A 199 -12.56 -0.10 -10.59
N SER A 200 -12.47 0.29 -9.32
CA SER A 200 -13.13 1.49 -8.77
C SER A 200 -12.16 2.21 -7.84
N CYS A 201 -12.24 3.54 -7.76
CA CYS A 201 -11.51 4.33 -6.77
C CYS A 201 -12.23 4.42 -5.41
N SER A 202 -13.42 3.81 -5.33
CA SER A 202 -14.16 3.52 -4.10
C SER A 202 -14.58 2.05 -4.16
N PRO A 203 -13.62 1.10 -4.14
CA PRO A 203 -13.91 -0.32 -4.32
C PRO A 203 -14.72 -0.89 -3.16
N ASN A 204 -15.39 -2.01 -3.43
CA ASN A 204 -16.13 -2.78 -2.43
C ASN A 204 -15.45 -4.11 -2.07
N ALA A 205 -14.36 -4.46 -2.76
CA ALA A 205 -13.50 -5.61 -2.45
C ALA A 205 -12.01 -5.24 -2.51
N CYS A 206 -11.20 -6.06 -1.85
CA CYS A 206 -9.74 -6.10 -2.00
C CYS A 206 -9.29 -7.56 -2.19
N TYR A 207 -8.00 -7.79 -2.34
CA TYR A 207 -7.46 -9.14 -2.46
C TYR A 207 -6.19 -9.33 -1.64
N ARG A 208 -5.85 -10.60 -1.40
CA ARG A 208 -4.62 -11.03 -0.71
C ARG A 208 -3.98 -12.19 -1.45
N PHE A 209 -2.67 -12.35 -1.25
CA PHE A 209 -1.93 -13.52 -1.70
C PHE A 209 -1.83 -14.58 -0.60
N SER A 210 -1.78 -15.84 -1.01
CA SER A 210 -1.49 -16.99 -0.16
C SER A 210 -0.40 -17.85 -0.82
N PHE A 211 0.70 -18.02 -0.10
CA PHE A 211 1.89 -18.74 -0.56
C PHE A 211 1.96 -20.19 -0.06
N SER A 212 1.02 -20.61 0.79
CA SER A 212 1.01 -21.95 1.38
C SER A 212 0.56 -23.03 0.39
N SER A 213 1.34 -24.10 0.29
CA SER A 213 1.01 -25.31 -0.48
C SER A 213 -0.02 -26.22 0.22
N SER A 214 -0.40 -25.90 1.47
CA SER A 214 -1.30 -26.72 2.26
C SER A 214 -2.73 -26.69 1.72
N SER A 215 -3.14 -27.84 1.18
CA SER A 215 -4.47 -28.18 0.69
C SER A 215 -5.60 -28.06 1.74
N LEU A 216 -5.30 -27.62 2.95
CA LEU A 216 -6.24 -27.56 4.09
C LEU A 216 -7.15 -26.34 4.07
N LEU A 217 -6.94 -25.37 3.16
CA LEU A 217 -7.83 -24.22 2.97
C LEU A 217 -9.14 -24.58 2.23
N SER A 218 -9.43 -25.87 2.02
CA SER A 218 -10.63 -26.36 1.33
C SER A 218 -11.87 -26.47 2.24
N GLN A 219 -12.06 -25.55 3.19
CA GLN A 219 -13.38 -25.38 3.80
C GLN A 219 -14.11 -24.24 3.06
N GLU A 220 -15.01 -24.65 2.17
CA GLU A 220 -16.25 -23.94 1.80
C GLU A 220 -16.21 -22.64 0.98
N SER A 221 -15.09 -22.20 0.40
CA SER A 221 -15.13 -21.02 -0.48
C SER A 221 -15.73 -21.35 -1.86
N LYS A 222 -17.05 -21.18 -1.99
CA LYS A 222 -17.74 -21.18 -3.29
C LYS A 222 -17.42 -19.87 -4.03
N PHE A 223 -17.43 -19.91 -5.35
CA PHE A 223 -17.46 -18.67 -6.14
C PHE A 223 -18.75 -17.90 -5.81
N LEU A 224 -18.63 -16.66 -5.32
CA LEU A 224 -19.74 -15.79 -4.97
C LEU A 224 -19.94 -14.64 -5.98
N ILE A 225 -19.19 -14.68 -7.08
CA ILE A 225 -19.29 -13.77 -8.21
C ILE A 225 -19.46 -14.55 -9.49
N ALA A 226 -20.16 -13.95 -10.45
CA ALA A 226 -20.37 -14.51 -11.78
C ALA A 226 -20.14 -13.42 -12.84
N PRO A 227 -19.70 -13.81 -14.05
CA PRO A 227 -19.56 -12.89 -15.16
C PRO A 227 -20.92 -12.36 -15.61
N PHE A 228 -20.94 -11.09 -15.94
CA PHE A 228 -22.10 -10.40 -16.48
C PHE A 228 -21.71 -9.60 -17.71
N THR A 229 -22.53 -9.70 -18.77
CA THR A 229 -22.41 -8.86 -19.96
C THR A 229 -23.63 -7.95 -20.05
N ARG A 230 -23.44 -6.67 -20.39
CA ARG A 230 -24.57 -5.71 -20.47
C ARG A 230 -25.69 -6.11 -21.43
N ASN A 231 -25.43 -7.02 -22.36
CA ASN A 231 -26.40 -7.49 -23.36
C ASN A 231 -27.20 -8.71 -22.90
N SER A 232 -26.83 -9.36 -21.79
CA SER A 232 -27.55 -10.49 -21.20
C SER A 232 -28.40 -10.01 -20.02
N GLN A 233 -29.73 -10.16 -20.10
CA GLN A 233 -30.66 -9.79 -19.01
C GLN A 233 -30.52 -10.65 -17.74
N GLN A 234 -29.65 -11.68 -17.75
CA GLN A 234 -29.36 -12.55 -16.62
C GLN A 234 -27.84 -12.83 -16.50
N PRO A 235 -27.31 -13.00 -15.28
CA PRO A 235 -25.95 -13.50 -15.07
C PRO A 235 -25.76 -14.82 -15.82
N GLN A 236 -24.68 -14.94 -16.59
CA GLN A 236 -24.39 -16.17 -17.31
C GLN A 236 -23.80 -17.19 -16.33
N ILE A 237 -24.68 -17.85 -15.57
CA ILE A 237 -24.29 -18.91 -14.61
C ILE A 237 -23.64 -20.10 -15.37
N ASP A 238 -24.04 -20.32 -16.62
CA ASP A 238 -23.63 -21.44 -17.49
C ASP A 238 -22.61 -21.09 -18.60
N CYS A 239 -22.02 -19.89 -18.60
CA CYS A 239 -20.82 -19.73 -19.40
C CYS A 239 -19.72 -20.51 -18.68
N GLY A 240 -19.13 -21.53 -19.33
CA GLY A 240 -18.07 -22.42 -18.80
C GLY A 240 -16.81 -21.75 -18.20
N VAL A 241 -16.87 -20.44 -17.96
CA VAL A 241 -16.01 -19.62 -17.10
C VAL A 241 -16.19 -19.97 -15.60
N SER A 242 -17.34 -20.53 -15.19
CA SER A 242 -17.64 -20.85 -13.78
C SER A 242 -16.92 -22.08 -13.20
N GLY A 243 -15.92 -22.64 -13.87
CA GLY A 243 -15.26 -23.85 -13.37
C GLY A 243 -14.05 -24.34 -14.15
N SER A 244 -13.02 -23.51 -14.34
CA SER A 244 -11.78 -23.98 -14.99
C SER A 244 -10.73 -24.57 -14.05
N SER A 245 -10.95 -24.61 -12.73
CA SER A 245 -10.05 -25.40 -11.88
C SER A 245 -10.10 -26.90 -12.23
N SER A 246 -11.14 -27.37 -12.92
CA SER A 246 -11.26 -28.77 -13.37
C SER A 246 -10.81 -29.07 -14.80
N GLU A 247 -10.77 -28.09 -15.72
CA GLU A 247 -10.29 -28.34 -17.09
C GLU A 247 -8.76 -28.23 -17.19
N PHE A 248 -8.12 -27.26 -16.51
CA PHE A 248 -6.65 -27.17 -16.47
C PHE A 248 -5.99 -28.31 -15.65
N ALA A 249 -6.76 -28.98 -14.78
CA ALA A 249 -6.30 -30.15 -14.03
C ALA A 249 -6.24 -31.44 -14.87
N GLN A 250 -6.85 -31.48 -16.07
CA GLN A 250 -6.91 -32.71 -16.88
C GLN A 250 -5.56 -33.11 -17.49
N GLU A 251 -4.56 -32.23 -17.56
CA GLU A 251 -3.25 -32.53 -18.16
C GLU A 251 -2.13 -32.82 -17.14
N GLY A 252 -2.44 -32.88 -15.83
CA GLY A 252 -1.47 -33.32 -14.81
C GLY A 252 -0.44 -32.27 -14.37
N TRP A 253 -0.51 -31.03 -14.87
CA TRP A 253 0.35 -29.93 -14.42
C TRP A 253 -0.27 -29.27 -13.19
N ARG A 254 0.17 -29.69 -11.99
CA ARG A 254 -0.17 -28.97 -10.75
C ARG A 254 0.64 -27.69 -10.69
N ILE A 255 0.10 -26.59 -11.19
CA ILE A 255 0.75 -25.28 -11.12
C ILE A 255 0.83 -24.84 -9.64
N CYS A 256 2.03 -24.87 -9.08
CA CYS A 256 2.35 -24.26 -7.80
C CYS A 256 2.74 -22.80 -8.03
N GLY A 257 1.95 -21.86 -7.50
CA GLY A 257 2.14 -20.42 -7.64
C GLY A 257 1.41 -19.63 -6.55
N PRO A 258 1.65 -18.31 -6.42
CA PRO A 258 0.95 -17.47 -5.45
C PRO A 258 -0.56 -17.50 -5.72
N ARG A 259 -1.35 -17.94 -4.74
CA ARG A 259 -2.81 -17.97 -4.86
C ARG A 259 -3.39 -16.63 -4.49
N LEU A 260 -4.50 -16.25 -5.12
CA LEU A 260 -5.19 -14.98 -4.84
C LEU A 260 -6.59 -15.25 -4.28
N ILE A 261 -6.96 -14.50 -3.25
CA ILE A 261 -8.31 -14.55 -2.65
C ILE A 261 -8.88 -13.13 -2.66
N VAL A 262 -10.07 -12.95 -3.22
CA VAL A 262 -10.82 -11.69 -3.20
C VAL A 262 -11.74 -11.67 -1.97
N ARG A 263 -11.79 -10.55 -1.25
CA ARG A 263 -12.57 -10.40 -0.02
C ARG A 263 -13.33 -9.06 -0.01
N SER A 264 -14.55 -9.06 0.50
CA SER A 264 -15.37 -7.85 0.60
C SER A 264 -14.84 -6.91 1.70
N ILE A 265 -14.77 -5.62 1.40
CA ILE A 265 -14.44 -4.54 2.35
C ILE A 265 -15.62 -3.59 2.60
N LYS A 266 -16.71 -3.77 1.85
CA LYS A 266 -18.01 -3.14 2.04
C LYS A 266 -19.10 -4.21 1.94
N ARG A 267 -20.32 -3.91 2.40
CA ARG A 267 -21.48 -4.76 2.10
C ARG A 267 -21.75 -4.73 0.60
N ILE A 268 -21.99 -5.89 -0.02
CA ILE A 268 -22.23 -6.02 -1.46
C ILE A 268 -23.60 -6.65 -1.69
N LYS A 269 -24.48 -5.97 -2.43
CA LYS A 269 -25.82 -6.48 -2.75
C LYS A 269 -25.76 -7.49 -3.89
N LYS A 270 -26.73 -8.40 -3.96
CA LYS A 270 -26.93 -9.28 -5.11
C LYS A 270 -27.05 -8.45 -6.39
N GLY A 271 -26.29 -8.82 -7.41
CA GLY A 271 -26.24 -8.15 -8.72
C GLY A 271 -25.40 -6.88 -8.76
N GLU A 272 -24.84 -6.44 -7.62
CA GLU A 272 -23.86 -5.35 -7.58
C GLU A 272 -22.53 -5.82 -8.17
N GLU A 273 -21.87 -4.92 -8.91
CA GLU A 273 -20.54 -5.15 -9.45
C GLU A 273 -19.51 -5.22 -8.31
N VAL A 274 -18.65 -6.22 -8.37
CA VAL A 274 -17.50 -6.33 -7.47
C VAL A 274 -16.33 -5.63 -8.13
N THR A 275 -15.71 -4.71 -7.39
CA THR A 275 -14.59 -3.88 -7.88
C THR A 275 -13.46 -3.85 -6.88
N VAL A 276 -12.23 -3.73 -7.39
CA VAL A 276 -11.00 -3.59 -6.60
C VAL A 276 -10.23 -2.32 -6.99
N ALA A 277 -9.26 -1.90 -6.19
CA ALA A 277 -8.35 -0.82 -6.57
C ALA A 277 -7.21 -1.38 -7.45
N TYR A 278 -6.84 -0.65 -8.51
CA TYR A 278 -5.72 -0.96 -9.41
C TYR A 278 -4.54 0.00 -9.22
N THR A 279 -4.75 1.04 -8.41
CA THR A 279 -3.89 2.20 -8.14
C THR A 279 -4.06 2.55 -6.66
N ASP A 280 -3.14 3.33 -6.11
CA ASP A 280 -3.24 3.85 -4.75
C ASP A 280 -4.44 4.80 -4.59
N LEU A 281 -5.22 4.60 -3.53
CA LEU A 281 -6.41 5.39 -3.23
C LEU A 281 -6.09 6.69 -2.45
N LEU A 282 -4.87 6.82 -1.90
CA LEU A 282 -4.38 7.99 -1.18
C LEU A 282 -3.73 9.03 -2.09
N GLN A 283 -4.10 9.02 -3.37
CA GLN A 283 -3.67 10.02 -4.34
C GLN A 283 -4.87 10.80 -4.93
N PRO A 284 -4.63 12.05 -5.42
CA PRO A 284 -5.66 12.84 -6.08
C PRO A 284 -6.23 12.15 -7.32
N LYS A 285 -7.43 12.59 -7.72
CA LYS A 285 -8.12 12.07 -8.92
C LYS A 285 -7.24 12.12 -10.17
N ALA A 286 -6.48 13.20 -10.36
CA ALA A 286 -5.63 13.38 -11.54
C ALA A 286 -4.52 12.32 -11.62
N LEU A 287 -3.80 12.08 -10.52
CA LEU A 287 -2.75 11.06 -10.47
C LEU A 287 -3.32 9.65 -10.65
N ARG A 288 -4.42 9.32 -9.96
CA ARG A 288 -5.12 8.03 -10.14
C ARG A 288 -5.53 7.80 -11.60
N GLN A 289 -6.12 8.81 -12.26
CA GLN A 289 -6.49 8.69 -13.67
C GLN A 289 -5.28 8.61 -14.61
N SER A 290 -4.18 9.32 -14.29
CA SER A 290 -2.93 9.25 -15.05
C SER A 290 -2.30 7.86 -14.99
N GLU A 291 -2.20 7.27 -13.80
CA GLU A 291 -1.66 5.91 -13.60
C GLU A 291 -2.51 4.86 -14.34
N LEU A 292 -3.84 4.94 -14.18
CA LEU A 292 -4.77 4.04 -14.85
C LEU A 292 -4.71 4.16 -16.38
N TRP A 293 -4.55 5.38 -16.89
CA TRP A 293 -4.37 5.61 -18.31
C TRP A 293 -3.04 5.01 -18.81
N SER A 294 -1.94 5.30 -18.12
CA SER A 294 -0.61 4.80 -18.48
C SER A 294 -0.57 3.27 -18.56
N LYS A 295 -1.09 2.60 -17.52
CA LYS A 295 -1.00 1.13 -17.37
C LYS A 295 -2.12 0.37 -18.07
N TYR A 296 -3.36 0.84 -17.98
CA TYR A 296 -4.55 0.09 -18.42
C TYR A 296 -5.32 0.77 -19.56
N ARG A 297 -4.93 1.99 -19.98
CA ARG A 297 -5.50 2.73 -21.11
C ARG A 297 -7.00 3.01 -20.99
N PHE A 298 -7.47 3.30 -19.77
CA PHE A 298 -8.82 3.78 -19.52
C PHE A 298 -8.84 4.95 -18.52
N LEU A 299 -9.89 5.76 -18.59
CA LEU A 299 -10.16 6.81 -17.60
C LEU A 299 -11.26 6.34 -16.66
N CYS A 300 -10.99 6.33 -15.35
CA CYS A 300 -11.98 5.88 -14.38
C CYS A 300 -13.13 6.89 -14.24
N CYS A 301 -14.37 6.38 -14.35
CA CYS A 301 -15.62 7.11 -14.18
C CYS A 301 -16.45 6.63 -12.97
N CYS A 302 -15.80 6.07 -11.94
CA CYS A 302 -16.50 5.62 -10.73
C CYS A 302 -17.15 6.80 -9.97
N LYS A 303 -17.99 6.50 -8.97
CA LYS A 303 -18.69 7.51 -8.15
C LYS A 303 -17.75 8.55 -7.53
N ARG A 304 -16.58 8.12 -7.03
CA ARG A 304 -15.56 9.02 -6.47
C ARG A 304 -14.99 9.96 -7.54
N CYS A 305 -14.64 9.45 -8.72
CA CYS A 305 -14.09 10.26 -9.82
C CYS A 305 -15.11 11.19 -10.48
N THR A 306 -16.40 10.84 -10.45
CA THR A 306 -17.48 11.64 -11.08
C THR A 306 -18.13 12.64 -10.13
N SER A 307 -17.82 12.59 -8.83
CA SER A 307 -18.34 13.52 -7.83
C SER A 307 -17.96 14.96 -8.15
N LEU A 308 -18.97 15.84 -8.17
CA LEU A 308 -18.82 17.29 -8.28
C LEU A 308 -19.78 17.96 -7.27
N PRO A 309 -19.31 18.77 -6.31
CA PRO A 309 -17.90 19.05 -6.03
C PRO A 309 -17.12 17.80 -5.59
N PHE A 310 -15.80 17.90 -5.49
CA PHE A 310 -14.97 16.81 -5.00
C PHE A 310 -15.46 16.31 -3.64
N THR A 311 -15.31 15.01 -3.41
CA THR A 311 -15.52 14.44 -2.08
C THR A 311 -14.54 15.07 -1.09
N TYR A 312 -14.85 15.02 0.21
CA TYR A 312 -13.95 15.54 1.24
C TYR A 312 -12.53 14.96 1.10
N VAL A 313 -12.41 13.66 0.86
CA VAL A 313 -11.12 12.98 0.69
C VAL A 313 -10.35 13.53 -0.52
N ASP A 314 -10.99 13.63 -1.68
CA ASP A 314 -10.30 14.13 -2.87
C ASP A 314 -9.97 15.62 -2.78
N HIS A 315 -10.75 16.41 -2.04
CA HIS A 315 -10.40 17.78 -1.71
C HIS A 315 -9.16 17.83 -0.82
N ALA A 316 -9.17 17.10 0.30
CA ALA A 316 -8.08 17.10 1.28
C ALA A 316 -6.75 16.60 0.68
N LEU A 317 -6.79 15.60 -0.20
CA LEU A 317 -5.60 15.00 -0.83
C LEU A 317 -4.87 15.93 -1.80
N GLN A 318 -5.50 16.99 -2.32
CA GLN A 318 -4.93 17.90 -3.33
C GLN A 318 -4.96 19.38 -2.90
N GLU A 319 -5.32 19.66 -1.64
CA GLU A 319 -5.48 21.04 -1.17
C GLU A 319 -4.13 21.67 -0.83
N ILE A 320 -3.89 22.85 -1.43
CA ILE A 320 -2.73 23.70 -1.16
C ILE A 320 -3.26 25.06 -0.74
N SER A 321 -2.83 25.49 0.45
CA SER A 321 -3.17 26.79 1.03
C SER A 321 -2.20 27.86 0.54
N VAL A 322 -2.67 29.09 0.34
CA VAL A 322 -1.86 30.23 -0.12
C VAL A 322 -1.91 31.31 0.95
N LEU A 323 -0.75 31.70 1.46
CA LEU A 323 -0.57 32.78 2.43
C LEU A 323 0.16 33.95 1.74
N TYR A 324 -0.42 35.15 1.89
CA TYR A 324 0.05 36.44 1.33
C TYR A 324 -0.14 36.64 -0.18
N GLY A 325 -0.59 37.86 -0.54
CA GLY A 325 -0.98 38.32 -1.87
C GLY A 325 -2.30 39.10 -1.82
N ASP A 326 -2.29 40.39 -2.19
CA ASP A 326 -3.49 41.22 -2.18
C ASP A 326 -4.55 40.58 -3.11
N SER A 327 -5.72 40.28 -2.54
CA SER A 327 -6.73 39.38 -3.12
C SER A 327 -7.33 39.81 -4.48
N SER A 328 -6.97 40.99 -4.98
CA SER A 328 -7.49 41.59 -6.19
C SER A 328 -6.89 41.00 -7.48
N GLY A 329 -5.59 40.63 -7.50
CA GLY A 329 -4.90 40.07 -8.68
C GLY A 329 -4.96 38.53 -8.79
N LEU A 330 -5.09 37.84 -7.65
CA LEU A 330 -5.14 36.37 -7.56
C LEU A 330 -6.30 35.74 -8.33
N ARG A 331 -7.45 36.43 -8.45
CA ARG A 331 -8.69 35.80 -8.94
C ARG A 331 -8.61 35.33 -10.40
N THR A 332 -7.75 35.95 -11.21
CA THR A 332 -7.56 35.61 -12.62
C THR A 332 -6.50 34.53 -12.85
N ASN A 333 -5.49 34.39 -11.97
CA ASN A 333 -4.35 33.46 -12.14
C ASN A 333 -4.20 32.39 -11.05
N TYR A 334 -5.13 32.31 -10.09
CA TYR A 334 -5.07 31.37 -8.94
C TYR A 334 -4.76 29.93 -9.33
N LYS A 335 -5.43 29.42 -10.37
CA LYS A 335 -5.24 28.05 -10.86
C LYS A 335 -3.82 27.82 -11.38
N PHE A 336 -3.29 28.78 -12.15
CA PHE A 336 -1.94 28.69 -12.70
C PHE A 336 -0.88 28.61 -11.59
N PHE A 337 -1.00 29.45 -10.57
CA PHE A 337 -0.07 29.45 -9.45
C PHE A 337 -0.17 28.20 -8.59
N ARG A 338 -1.38 27.69 -8.36
CA ARG A 338 -1.59 26.42 -7.67
C ARG A 338 -0.96 25.25 -8.46
N ASP A 339 -1.19 25.18 -9.78
CA ASP A 339 -0.62 24.13 -10.64
C ASP A 339 0.93 24.21 -10.75
N MET A 340 1.50 25.40 -10.56
CA MET A 340 2.94 25.62 -10.50
C MET A 340 3.53 25.18 -9.15
N ALA A 341 2.89 25.58 -8.05
CA ALA A 341 3.29 25.20 -6.71
C ALA A 341 3.19 23.69 -6.50
N ASP A 342 2.10 23.07 -6.96
CA ASP A 342 1.88 21.62 -6.92
C ASP A 342 3.03 20.86 -7.60
N ARG A 343 3.44 21.28 -8.80
CA ARG A 343 4.60 20.70 -9.51
C ARG A 343 5.90 20.87 -8.74
N ARG A 344 6.23 22.09 -8.30
CA ARG A 344 7.48 22.35 -7.58
C ARG A 344 7.57 21.61 -6.25
N LEU A 345 6.46 21.53 -5.51
CA LEU A 345 6.36 20.77 -4.27
C LEU A 345 6.50 19.27 -4.52
N THR A 346 5.87 18.76 -5.59
CA THR A 346 6.00 17.36 -6.02
C THR A 346 7.46 17.04 -6.32
N ASP A 347 8.10 17.80 -7.20
CA ASP A 347 9.50 17.60 -7.59
C ASP A 347 10.43 17.62 -6.36
N SER A 348 10.26 18.61 -5.48
CA SER A 348 11.11 18.76 -4.28
C SER A 348 10.99 17.58 -3.30
N ILE A 349 9.76 17.06 -3.12
CA ILE A 349 9.50 15.93 -2.21
C ILE A 349 9.96 14.62 -2.85
N GLU A 350 9.68 14.40 -4.13
CA GLU A 350 10.12 13.21 -4.85
C GLU A 350 11.64 13.12 -4.95
N ASP A 351 12.34 14.24 -5.14
CA ASP A 351 13.80 14.30 -5.12
C ASP A 351 14.36 13.88 -3.75
N ALA A 352 13.80 14.40 -2.66
CA ALA A 352 14.24 14.07 -1.29
C ALA A 352 13.98 12.59 -0.94
N ILE A 353 12.86 12.02 -1.41
CA ILE A 353 12.54 10.60 -1.22
C ILE A 353 13.45 9.73 -2.08
N SER A 354 13.68 10.11 -3.34
CA SER A 354 14.51 9.35 -4.27
C SER A 354 15.98 9.30 -3.85
N GLU A 355 16.51 10.40 -3.31
CA GLU A 355 17.86 10.45 -2.73
C GLU A 355 18.00 9.49 -1.54
N TYR A 356 17.00 9.46 -0.65
CA TYR A 356 16.97 8.51 0.47
C TYR A 356 16.95 7.06 0.00
N LEU A 357 16.09 6.72 -0.96
CA LEU A 357 15.97 5.34 -1.46
C LEU A 357 17.20 4.88 -2.27
N SER A 358 17.95 5.80 -2.88
CA SER A 358 19.11 5.48 -3.72
C SER A 358 20.44 5.52 -2.98
N VAL A 359 20.68 6.56 -2.18
CA VAL A 359 21.96 6.82 -1.48
C VAL A 359 21.91 6.33 -0.03
N GLY A 360 20.71 6.20 0.55
CA GLY A 360 20.54 5.87 1.97
C GLY A 360 20.75 7.06 2.91
N ASP A 361 20.85 8.30 2.40
CA ASP A 361 21.00 9.49 3.25
C ASP A 361 19.67 9.87 3.92
N SER A 362 19.45 9.26 5.08
CA SER A 362 18.27 9.48 5.90
C SER A 362 18.28 10.83 6.63
N LEU A 363 19.44 11.47 6.87
CA LEU A 363 19.52 12.75 7.57
C LEU A 363 19.06 13.88 6.65
N SER A 364 19.68 14.00 5.47
CA SER A 364 19.33 15.00 4.45
C SER A 364 17.85 14.92 4.08
N CYS A 365 17.33 13.70 3.93
CA CYS A 365 15.91 13.45 3.68
C CYS A 365 15.01 14.03 4.79
N CYS A 366 15.32 13.76 6.07
CA CYS A 366 14.52 14.27 7.18
C CYS A 366 14.49 15.80 7.18
N GLU A 367 15.66 16.45 7.05
CA GLU A 367 15.76 17.91 7.07
C GLU A 367 14.99 18.57 5.92
N LYS A 368 15.13 18.05 4.70
CA LYS A 368 14.41 18.57 3.52
C LYS A 368 12.89 18.44 3.67
N LEU A 369 12.40 17.26 4.06
CA LEU A 369 10.97 17.02 4.18
C LEU A 369 10.34 17.82 5.33
N GLU A 370 10.97 17.86 6.51
CA GLU A 370 10.46 18.67 7.63
C GLU A 370 10.45 20.16 7.31
N LYS A 371 11.45 20.65 6.57
CA LYS A 371 11.48 22.03 6.08
C LYS A 371 10.30 22.31 5.15
N ILE A 372 10.07 21.47 4.15
CA ILE A 372 8.93 21.64 3.21
C ILE A 372 7.59 21.62 3.96
N LEU A 373 7.43 20.71 4.92
CA LEU A 373 6.19 20.60 5.70
C LEU A 373 5.96 21.79 6.66
N THR A 374 7.02 22.38 7.18
CA THR A 374 6.96 23.51 8.14
C THR A 374 6.85 24.85 7.43
N GLU A 375 7.75 25.07 6.47
CA GLU A 375 7.93 26.36 5.82
C GLU A 375 7.13 26.47 4.53
N GLY A 376 6.72 25.36 3.91
CA GLY A 376 6.08 25.39 2.59
C GLY A 376 7.03 25.85 1.48
N LEU A 377 6.44 26.34 0.39
CA LEU A 377 7.16 26.89 -0.75
C LEU A 377 6.93 28.41 -0.83
N ASP A 378 8.01 29.18 -0.74
CA ASP A 378 8.00 30.64 -0.96
C ASP A 378 8.33 30.97 -2.42
N GLU A 379 7.40 31.62 -3.11
CA GLU A 379 7.58 32.08 -4.49
C GLU A 379 7.53 33.61 -4.58
N GLN A 380 8.49 34.17 -5.33
CA GLN A 380 8.47 35.56 -5.75
C GLN A 380 7.93 35.64 -7.17
N LEU A 381 6.85 36.41 -7.35
CA LEU A 381 6.23 36.59 -8.67
C LEU A 381 6.26 38.07 -9.04
N GLU A 382 6.73 38.34 -10.26
CA GLU A 382 6.73 39.67 -10.87
C GLU A 382 5.51 39.80 -11.78
N GLU A 383 4.48 40.52 -11.32
CA GLU A 383 3.39 40.99 -12.18
C GLU A 383 3.41 42.53 -12.20
N ASN A 384 3.58 43.13 -13.38
CA ASN A 384 3.43 44.57 -13.61
C ASN A 384 4.18 45.50 -12.63
N GLU A 385 5.49 45.29 -12.46
CA GLU A 385 6.40 46.09 -11.60
C GLU A 385 6.19 45.98 -10.07
N GLU A 386 5.17 45.25 -9.59
CA GLU A 386 4.99 44.93 -8.17
C GLU A 386 5.41 43.49 -7.85
N LYS A 387 6.31 43.34 -6.88
CA LYS A 387 6.77 42.03 -6.38
C LYS A 387 5.80 41.51 -5.32
N SER A 388 5.05 40.48 -5.66
CA SER A 388 4.18 39.80 -4.71
C SER A 388 4.83 38.50 -4.23
N HIS A 389 4.87 38.33 -2.92
CA HIS A 389 5.35 37.10 -2.27
C HIS A 389 4.17 36.20 -1.94
N TYR A 390 4.24 34.97 -2.43
CA TYR A 390 3.23 33.94 -2.17
C TYR A 390 3.87 32.78 -1.44
N LYS A 391 3.23 32.35 -0.36
CA LYS A 391 3.65 31.19 0.42
C LYS A 391 2.63 30.07 0.25
N PHE A 392 3.06 28.95 -0.30
CA PHE A 392 2.22 27.78 -0.55
C PHE A 392 2.46 26.72 0.51
N ILE A 393 1.41 26.26 1.19
CA ILE A 393 1.52 25.24 2.24
C ILE A 393 0.58 24.08 1.93
N LEU A 394 1.14 22.87 1.99
CA LEU A 394 0.38 21.64 1.81
C LEU A 394 -0.63 21.47 2.94
N HIS A 395 -1.86 21.08 2.58
CA HIS A 395 -2.80 20.61 3.59
C HIS A 395 -2.20 19.39 4.33
N PRO A 396 -2.39 19.22 5.65
CA PRO A 396 -1.79 18.10 6.40
C PRO A 396 -2.21 16.69 5.92
N LEU A 397 -3.37 16.61 5.26
CA LEU A 397 -3.89 15.39 4.63
C LEU A 397 -3.63 15.35 3.12
N HIS A 398 -2.80 16.25 2.58
CA HIS A 398 -2.39 16.23 1.18
C HIS A 398 -1.59 14.96 0.88
N HIS A 399 -1.71 14.40 -0.32
CA HIS A 399 -1.02 13.14 -0.65
C HIS A 399 0.52 13.25 -0.47
N LEU A 400 1.13 14.37 -0.86
CA LEU A 400 2.54 14.66 -0.64
C LEU A 400 2.92 14.74 0.86
N SER A 401 2.03 15.24 1.71
CA SER A 401 2.24 15.25 3.16
C SER A 401 2.20 13.83 3.73
N LEU A 402 1.23 13.01 3.30
CA LEU A 402 1.14 11.60 3.71
C LEU A 402 2.38 10.80 3.27
N ASN A 403 2.87 11.02 2.04
CA ASN A 403 4.11 10.43 1.55
C ASN A 403 5.31 10.87 2.40
N SER A 404 5.38 12.17 2.73
CA SER A 404 6.43 12.71 3.58
C SER A 404 6.41 12.10 4.98
N TYR A 405 5.24 11.95 5.61
CA TYR A 405 5.12 11.29 6.92
C TYR A 405 5.55 9.83 6.89
N THR A 406 5.20 9.12 5.82
CA THR A 406 5.61 7.72 5.61
C THR A 406 7.14 7.62 5.52
N THR A 407 7.76 8.48 4.71
CA THR A 407 9.22 8.50 4.55
C THR A 407 9.91 8.93 5.84
N LEU A 408 9.45 9.99 6.50
CA LEU A 408 10.01 10.49 7.76
C LEU A 408 9.94 9.41 8.86
N ALA A 409 8.79 8.75 9.01
CA ALA A 409 8.63 7.66 9.96
C ALA A 409 9.69 6.56 9.75
N SER A 410 9.90 6.15 8.49
CA SER A 410 10.92 5.15 8.12
C SER A 410 12.35 5.66 8.32
N ALA A 411 12.67 6.86 7.83
CA ALA A 411 14.01 7.43 7.89
C ALA A 411 14.47 7.63 9.34
N TYR A 412 13.60 8.16 10.22
CA TYR A 412 13.92 8.26 11.66
C TYR A 412 14.10 6.89 12.32
N LYS A 413 13.31 5.88 11.93
CA LYS A 413 13.46 4.51 12.45
C LYS A 413 14.81 3.91 12.08
N VAL A 414 15.20 4.02 10.80
CA VAL A 414 16.51 3.55 10.30
C VAL A 414 17.65 4.25 11.06
N ARG A 415 17.60 5.57 11.19
CA ARG A 415 18.62 6.33 11.93
C ARG A 415 18.74 5.92 13.40
N ALA A 416 17.62 5.62 14.05
CA ALA A 416 17.62 5.13 15.42
C ALA A 416 18.29 3.74 15.51
N CYS A 417 18.02 2.86 14.54
CA CYS A 417 18.66 1.54 14.46
C CYS A 417 20.17 1.65 14.21
N ASP A 418 20.62 2.48 13.27
CA ASP A 418 22.04 2.65 12.91
C ASP A 418 22.87 3.18 14.10
N LEU A 419 22.28 4.07 14.90
CA LEU A 419 22.94 4.57 16.12
C LEU A 419 22.96 3.53 17.24
N SER A 420 22.01 2.59 17.24
CA SER A 420 21.94 1.51 18.23
C SER A 420 22.84 0.32 17.88
N SER A 421 23.22 0.13 16.61
CA SER A 421 24.08 -0.97 16.17
C SER A 421 25.58 -0.76 16.40
N GLY A 422 26.00 0.43 16.85
CA GLY A 422 27.34 0.66 17.40
C GLY A 422 28.45 1.02 16.41
N ASP A 423 28.14 1.46 15.19
CA ASP A 423 29.15 1.78 14.16
C ASP A 423 29.86 3.14 14.34
N PHE A 424 29.58 3.88 15.41
CA PHE A 424 30.16 5.21 15.65
C PHE A 424 30.96 5.28 16.96
N GLU A 425 32.17 5.86 16.91
CA GLU A 425 33.03 6.21 18.05
C GLU A 425 32.47 7.38 18.89
N ILE A 426 31.21 7.31 19.31
CA ILE A 426 30.58 8.29 20.21
C ILE A 426 30.44 7.66 21.60
N ASP A 427 30.49 8.49 22.65
CA ASP A 427 30.18 8.06 24.02
C ASP A 427 28.83 7.32 24.06
N SER A 428 28.87 6.04 24.46
CA SER A 428 27.75 5.09 24.40
C SER A 428 26.44 5.62 25.00
N ASN A 429 26.50 6.44 26.05
CA ASN A 429 25.32 7.02 26.68
C ASN A 429 24.66 8.12 25.83
N GLN A 430 25.45 8.87 25.06
CA GLN A 430 24.94 9.94 24.19
C GLN A 430 24.32 9.37 22.92
N SER A 431 24.90 8.30 22.35
CA SER A 431 24.34 7.62 21.18
C SER A 431 23.00 6.97 21.50
N GLU A 432 22.86 6.31 22.66
CA GLU A 432 21.59 5.71 23.11
C GLU A 432 20.49 6.75 23.33
N SER A 433 20.81 7.89 23.98
CA SER A 433 19.85 8.97 24.20
C SER A 433 19.36 9.58 22.87
N LYS A 434 20.28 9.76 21.91
CA LYS A 434 19.92 10.25 20.56
C LYS A 434 19.10 9.24 19.77
N ALA A 435 19.44 7.96 19.83
CA ALA A 435 18.67 6.89 19.19
C ALA A 435 17.25 6.83 19.74
N PHE A 436 17.08 7.01 21.06
CA PHE A 436 15.77 7.09 21.70
C PHE A 436 14.94 8.27 21.16
N ASP A 437 15.52 9.47 21.08
CA ASP A 437 14.82 10.65 20.57
C ASP A 437 14.40 10.48 19.11
N LEU A 438 15.22 9.85 18.27
CA LEU A 438 14.88 9.55 16.88
C LEU A 438 13.76 8.50 16.77
N SER A 439 13.81 7.45 17.58
CA SER A 439 12.76 6.43 17.66
C SER A 439 11.42 7.03 18.11
N ARG A 440 11.46 7.98 19.05
CA ARG A 440 10.30 8.73 19.50
C ARG A 440 9.70 9.58 18.39
N THR A 441 10.53 10.34 17.64
CA THR A 441 10.08 11.13 16.50
C THR A 441 9.49 10.26 15.38
N SER A 442 10.13 9.13 15.07
CA SER A 442 9.60 8.12 14.14
C SER A 442 8.19 7.66 14.56
N THR A 443 8.03 7.33 15.84
CA THR A 443 6.75 6.89 16.42
C THR A 443 5.67 7.96 16.31
N ALA A 444 6.02 9.23 16.52
CA ALA A 444 5.09 10.34 16.35
C ALA A 444 4.60 10.50 14.91
N TYR A 445 5.49 10.34 13.91
CA TYR A 445 5.10 10.36 12.50
C TYR A 445 4.22 9.16 12.11
N PHE A 446 4.54 7.94 12.58
CA PHE A 446 3.66 6.79 12.37
C PHE A 446 2.26 7.02 12.93
N LEU A 447 2.15 7.60 14.14
CA LEU A 447 0.87 7.91 14.76
C LEU A 447 0.10 9.00 13.99
N LEU A 448 0.78 10.07 13.55
CA LEU A 448 0.18 11.14 12.75
C LEU A 448 -0.35 10.60 11.41
N LEU A 449 0.44 9.78 10.71
CA LEU A 449 0.06 9.16 9.45
C LEU A 449 -1.17 8.25 9.62
N ALA A 450 -1.14 7.35 10.60
CA ALA A 450 -2.25 6.42 10.88
C ALA A 450 -3.54 7.19 11.18
N SER A 451 -3.43 8.25 11.97
CA SER A 451 -4.57 9.07 12.35
C SER A 451 -5.11 9.90 11.18
N GLY A 452 -4.23 10.50 10.37
CA GLY A 452 -4.63 11.27 9.18
C GLY A 452 -5.33 10.41 8.14
N VAL A 453 -4.81 9.21 7.88
CA VAL A 453 -5.46 8.28 6.95
C VAL A 453 -6.75 7.70 7.53
N HIS A 454 -6.82 7.48 8.84
CA HIS A 454 -8.07 7.12 9.50
C HIS A 454 -9.14 8.22 9.38
N HIS A 455 -8.75 9.49 9.49
CA HIS A 455 -9.65 10.62 9.29
C HIS A 455 -10.25 10.62 7.88
N LEU A 456 -9.43 10.35 6.85
CA LEU A 456 -9.92 10.19 5.48
C LEU A 456 -10.84 8.96 5.33
N PHE A 457 -10.51 7.85 5.98
CA PHE A 457 -11.30 6.61 5.96
C PHE A 457 -12.72 6.78 6.50
N ASN A 458 -12.92 7.65 7.50
CA ASN A 458 -14.26 7.95 8.00
C ASN A 458 -15.17 8.60 6.94
N SER A 459 -14.58 9.19 5.89
CA SER A 459 -15.32 9.72 4.73
C SER A 459 -15.30 8.79 3.50
N GLU A 460 -14.29 7.93 3.35
CA GLU A 460 -14.19 6.92 2.30
C GLU A 460 -13.73 5.57 2.88
N SER A 461 -14.70 4.69 3.16
CA SER A 461 -14.43 3.41 3.82
C SER A 461 -13.60 2.44 2.99
N SER A 462 -13.41 2.66 1.68
CA SER A 462 -12.52 1.82 0.88
C SER A 462 -11.04 1.95 1.26
N LEU A 463 -10.67 2.97 2.05
CA LEU A 463 -9.30 3.15 2.56
C LEU A 463 -8.93 2.18 3.69
N ILE A 464 -9.84 1.28 4.09
CA ILE A 464 -9.67 0.36 5.22
C ILE A 464 -8.36 -0.44 5.19
N ALA A 465 -7.90 -0.85 4.00
CA ALA A 465 -6.64 -1.58 3.83
C ALA A 465 -5.42 -0.74 4.21
N SER A 466 -5.37 0.52 3.74
CA SER A 466 -4.30 1.46 4.10
C SER A 466 -4.30 1.77 5.60
N VAL A 467 -5.49 2.03 6.15
CA VAL A 467 -5.68 2.31 7.59
C VAL A 467 -5.23 1.14 8.46
N ALA A 468 -5.53 -0.10 8.05
CA ALA A 468 -5.08 -1.30 8.76
C ALA A 468 -3.55 -1.33 8.89
N ASN A 469 -2.85 -1.14 7.77
CA ASN A 469 -1.38 -1.15 7.74
C ASN A 469 -0.78 -0.02 8.59
N PHE A 470 -1.31 1.20 8.49
CA PHE A 470 -0.77 2.33 9.25
C PHE A 470 -1.02 2.21 10.76
N TRP A 471 -2.18 1.72 11.21
CA TRP A 471 -2.40 1.47 12.63
C TRP A 471 -1.54 0.34 13.18
N VAL A 472 -1.30 -0.72 12.40
CA VAL A 472 -0.35 -1.77 12.79
C VAL A 472 1.06 -1.19 12.93
N GLY A 473 1.52 -0.39 11.95
CA GLY A 473 2.83 0.26 12.01
C GLY A 473 2.98 1.21 13.20
N ALA A 474 1.96 2.03 13.48
CA ALA A 474 1.94 2.92 14.66
C ALA A 474 1.97 2.12 15.97
N GLY A 475 1.16 1.07 16.07
CA GLY A 475 1.14 0.17 17.23
C GLY A 475 2.50 -0.48 17.48
N GLU A 476 3.11 -1.05 16.44
CA GLU A 476 4.44 -1.67 16.53
C GLU A 476 5.52 -0.66 16.94
N SER A 477 5.51 0.55 16.38
CA SER A 477 6.47 1.60 16.73
C SER A 477 6.33 2.05 18.18
N LEU A 478 5.09 2.24 18.66
CA LEU A 478 4.80 2.59 20.06
C LEU A 478 5.28 1.49 21.02
N LEU A 479 5.00 0.22 20.73
CA LEU A 479 5.45 -0.89 21.57
C LEU A 479 6.98 -1.02 21.55
N THR A 480 7.60 -0.85 20.39
CA THR A 480 9.07 -0.85 20.28
C THR A 480 9.68 0.28 21.11
N LEU A 481 9.09 1.48 21.06
CA LEU A 481 9.53 2.61 21.88
C LEU A 481 9.47 2.28 23.37
N THR A 482 8.40 1.63 23.87
CA THR A 482 8.30 1.25 25.31
C THR A 482 9.39 0.29 25.79
N LYS A 483 10.03 -0.44 24.88
CA LYS A 483 11.10 -1.40 25.20
C LYS A 483 12.51 -0.84 25.02
N SER A 484 12.63 0.42 24.60
CA SER A 484 13.94 1.03 24.35
C SER A 484 14.75 1.20 25.64
N SER A 485 16.05 0.89 25.62
CA SER A 485 16.95 1.10 26.76
C SER A 485 17.04 2.58 27.16
N GLY A 486 16.75 3.51 26.24
CA GLY A 486 16.78 4.95 26.49
C GLY A 486 15.77 5.47 27.52
N TRP A 487 14.85 4.64 28.00
CA TRP A 487 14.05 5.00 29.18
C TRP A 487 14.87 5.08 30.46
N SER A 488 15.90 4.23 30.61
CA SER A 488 16.75 4.18 31.80
C SER A 488 17.59 5.45 31.99
N SER A 489 17.93 6.14 30.90
CA SER A 489 18.64 7.43 30.93
C SER A 489 17.71 8.61 31.25
N LYS A 490 16.39 8.47 31.06
CA LYS A 490 15.40 9.52 31.31
C LYS A 490 14.63 9.35 32.62
N PHE A 491 14.54 8.13 33.17
CA PHE A 491 13.78 7.81 34.37
C PHE A 491 14.62 7.01 35.36
N VAL A 492 14.71 7.50 36.59
CA VAL A 492 15.30 6.76 37.71
C VAL A 492 14.31 5.67 38.16
N ASN A 493 14.74 4.41 38.21
CA ASN A 493 13.93 3.23 38.56
C ASN A 493 12.94 2.72 37.49
N PHE A 494 13.27 2.86 36.20
CA PHE A 494 12.44 2.33 35.10
C PHE A 494 12.05 0.84 35.26
N ASP A 495 12.96 0.00 35.77
CA ASP A 495 12.66 -1.42 36.02
C ASP A 495 11.52 -1.62 37.03
N LEU A 496 11.43 -0.75 38.04
CA LEU A 496 10.35 -0.78 39.03
C LEU A 496 9.02 -0.35 38.40
N VAL A 497 9.04 0.60 37.47
CA VAL A 497 7.86 1.06 36.71
C VAL A 497 7.32 -0.07 35.84
N LEU A 498 8.19 -0.81 35.16
CA LEU A 498 7.82 -1.98 34.36
C LEU A 498 7.16 -3.08 35.21
N SER A 499 7.74 -3.42 36.37
CA SER A 499 7.16 -4.40 37.30
C SER A 499 5.81 -3.95 37.87
N ASN A 500 5.62 -2.65 38.11
CA ASN A 500 4.33 -2.09 38.54
C ASN A 500 3.28 -2.14 37.42
N ILE A 501 3.66 -1.92 36.16
CA ILE A 501 2.75 -2.04 35.01
C ILE A 501 2.33 -3.50 34.79
N ALA A 502 3.25 -4.46 34.95
CA ALA A 502 2.97 -5.88 34.84
C ALA A 502 1.98 -6.41 35.89
N SER A 503 2.01 -5.84 37.10
CA SER A 503 1.16 -6.24 38.23
C SER A 503 -0.16 -5.48 38.34
N ASP A 504 -0.30 -4.32 37.68
CA ASP A 504 -1.48 -3.46 37.81
C ASP A 504 -2.48 -3.65 36.66
N THR A 505 -3.62 -4.27 36.98
CA THR A 505 -4.78 -4.41 36.07
C THR A 505 -5.42 -3.08 35.68
N LYS A 506 -5.07 -1.94 36.33
CA LYS A 506 -5.58 -0.61 35.98
C LYS A 506 -5.21 -0.12 34.58
N PHE A 507 -4.20 -0.72 33.95
CA PHE A 507 -3.79 -0.34 32.59
C PHE A 507 -4.55 -1.10 31.50
N GLU A 508 -5.46 -2.01 31.87
CA GLU A 508 -6.49 -2.50 30.96
C GLU A 508 -7.53 -1.39 30.72
N CYS A 509 -7.85 -1.14 29.44
CA CYS A 509 -8.83 -0.13 29.10
C CYS A 509 -10.23 -0.62 29.47
N SER A 510 -10.74 -0.20 30.62
CA SER A 510 -12.13 -0.46 31.03
C SER A 510 -13.17 0.24 30.16
N LYS A 511 -12.74 1.14 29.27
CA LYS A 511 -13.61 1.96 28.41
C LYS A 511 -13.89 1.35 27.03
N CYS A 512 -13.14 0.32 26.60
CA CYS A 512 -13.41 -0.33 25.32
C CYS A 512 -13.22 -1.84 25.36
N SER A 513 -14.01 -2.55 24.57
CA SER A 513 -13.98 -4.02 24.46
C SER A 513 -13.13 -4.51 23.27
N LEU A 514 -12.21 -3.66 22.79
CA LEU A 514 -11.48 -3.86 21.54
C LEU A 514 -10.67 -5.17 21.51
N MET A 515 -9.93 -5.46 22.59
CA MET A 515 -9.12 -6.68 22.71
C MET A 515 -9.98 -7.94 22.71
N ASP A 516 -11.08 -7.93 23.47
CA ASP A 516 -12.00 -9.07 23.54
C ASP A 516 -12.67 -9.31 22.20
N ARG A 517 -13.17 -8.25 21.55
CA ARG A 517 -13.79 -8.35 20.22
C ARG A 517 -12.81 -8.81 19.15
N PHE A 518 -11.55 -8.38 19.19
CA PHE A 518 -10.55 -8.87 18.26
C PHE A 518 -10.29 -10.36 18.45
N ARG A 519 -10.14 -10.81 19.71
CA ARG A 519 -10.00 -12.23 20.05
C ARG A 519 -11.22 -13.04 19.61
N ASP A 520 -12.42 -12.56 19.88
CA ASP A 520 -13.67 -13.19 19.47
C ASP A 520 -13.81 -13.25 17.95
N SER A 521 -13.37 -12.22 17.23
CA SER A 521 -13.39 -12.19 15.76
C SER A 521 -12.47 -13.26 15.18
N ILE A 522 -11.28 -13.44 15.78
CA ILE A 522 -10.34 -14.50 15.40
C ILE A 522 -10.96 -15.88 15.67
N LEU A 523 -11.59 -16.09 16.84
CA LEU A 523 -12.17 -17.37 17.23
C LEU A 523 -13.41 -17.75 16.40
N ASN A 524 -14.30 -16.78 16.14
CA ASN A 524 -15.57 -17.01 15.48
C ASN A 524 -15.51 -16.84 13.95
N GLY A 525 -14.43 -16.26 13.43
CA GLY A 525 -14.21 -16.08 11.99
C GLY A 525 -15.17 -15.08 11.32
N LYS A 526 -15.92 -14.28 12.08
CA LYS A 526 -16.95 -13.35 11.57
C LYS A 526 -16.97 -12.04 12.37
N ILE A 527 -17.21 -10.94 11.66
CA ILE A 527 -17.51 -9.61 12.21
C ILE A 527 -18.82 -9.14 11.57
N LYS A 528 -19.82 -8.75 12.37
CA LYS A 528 -21.05 -8.13 11.83
C LYS A 528 -20.81 -6.64 11.58
N SER A 529 -21.50 -6.07 10.59
CA SER A 529 -21.34 -4.66 10.21
C SER A 529 -21.69 -3.68 11.34
N GLU A 530 -22.72 -3.95 12.13
CA GLU A 530 -23.14 -3.08 13.25
C GLU A 530 -22.11 -3.11 14.40
N ASP A 531 -21.43 -4.24 14.60
CA ASP A 531 -20.38 -4.35 15.60
C ASP A 531 -19.15 -3.51 15.19
N PHE A 532 -18.87 -3.40 13.89
CA PHE A 532 -17.71 -2.70 13.35
C PHE A 532 -17.73 -1.19 13.62
N GLU A 533 -18.85 -0.51 13.36
CA GLU A 533 -18.96 0.95 13.60
C GLU A 533 -18.80 1.29 15.08
N ASN A 534 -19.42 0.49 15.95
CA ASN A 534 -19.29 0.64 17.40
C ASN A 534 -17.83 0.48 17.86
N VAL A 535 -17.11 -0.50 17.31
CA VAL A 535 -15.68 -0.68 17.62
C VAL A 535 -14.84 0.52 17.17
N SER A 536 -15.06 1.01 15.95
CA SER A 536 -14.31 2.16 15.44
C SER A 536 -14.48 3.40 16.32
N ASN A 537 -15.71 3.65 16.80
CA ASN A 537 -16.01 4.76 17.70
C ASN A 537 -15.37 4.58 19.08
N GLU A 538 -15.50 3.39 19.69
CA GLU A 538 -14.83 3.06 20.96
C GLU A 538 -13.32 3.25 20.87
N PHE A 539 -12.71 2.78 19.78
CA PHE A 539 -11.28 2.90 19.50
C PHE A 539 -10.83 4.36 19.43
N ILE A 540 -11.51 5.19 18.62
CA ILE A 540 -11.11 6.59 18.44
C ILE A 540 -11.23 7.39 19.74
N HIS A 541 -12.27 7.16 20.54
CA HIS A 541 -12.38 7.79 21.85
C HIS A 541 -11.20 7.41 22.76
N CYS A 542 -10.82 6.14 22.81
CA CYS A 542 -9.70 5.69 23.64
C CYS A 542 -8.36 6.24 23.16
N VAL A 543 -8.10 6.15 21.85
CA VAL A 543 -6.84 6.65 21.26
C VAL A 543 -6.73 8.17 21.39
N SER A 544 -7.82 8.92 21.22
CA SER A 544 -7.84 10.37 21.45
C SER A 544 -7.50 10.71 22.90
N ASP A 545 -8.16 10.08 23.87
CA ASP A 545 -7.93 10.29 25.31
C ASP A 545 -6.47 10.02 25.71
N ILE A 546 -5.90 8.91 25.21
CA ILE A 546 -4.53 8.50 25.55
C ILE A 546 -3.51 9.38 24.84
N THR A 547 -3.73 9.68 23.56
CA THR A 547 -2.82 10.51 22.75
C THR A 547 -2.65 11.90 23.36
N HIS A 548 -3.73 12.54 23.84
CA HIS A 548 -3.64 13.84 24.52
C HIS A 548 -2.66 13.84 25.71
N LYS A 549 -2.49 12.70 26.40
CA LYS A 549 -1.59 12.59 27.55
C LYS A 549 -0.12 12.40 27.17
N VAL A 550 0.16 11.85 25.98
CA VAL A 550 1.51 11.45 25.56
C VAL A 550 2.04 12.23 24.36
N TRP A 551 1.19 12.99 23.65
CA TRP A 551 1.56 13.64 22.40
C TRP A 551 2.71 14.64 22.58
N ASN A 552 2.65 15.50 23.60
CA ASN A 552 3.72 16.46 23.91
C ASN A 552 5.08 15.78 24.16
N PHE A 553 5.06 14.58 24.76
CA PHE A 553 6.27 13.77 24.92
C PHE A 553 6.77 13.27 23.56
N LEU A 554 5.88 12.68 22.75
CA LEU A 554 6.22 12.08 21.45
C LEU A 554 6.81 13.09 20.47
N VAL A 555 6.28 14.32 20.44
CA VAL A 555 6.71 15.37 19.49
C VAL A 555 7.88 16.21 19.99
N TYR A 556 8.42 15.91 21.18
CA TYR A 556 9.51 16.68 21.75
C TYR A 556 10.75 16.64 20.82
N GLY A 557 11.24 17.83 20.47
CA GLY A 557 12.41 18.00 19.59
C GLY A 557 12.09 18.16 18.10
N CYS A 558 10.85 17.97 17.65
CA CYS A 558 10.45 18.18 16.25
C CYS A 558 9.54 19.41 16.11
N HIS A 559 9.92 20.38 15.27
CA HIS A 559 9.18 21.62 15.11
C HIS A 559 7.84 21.41 14.38
N PHE A 560 7.85 20.66 13.27
CA PHE A 560 6.65 20.37 12.50
C PHE A 560 5.60 19.64 13.35
N LEU A 561 5.97 18.56 14.03
CA LEU A 561 5.04 17.75 14.82
C LEU A 561 4.45 18.54 16.01
N LYS A 562 5.21 19.45 16.62
CA LYS A 562 4.71 20.35 17.67
C LYS A 562 3.59 21.27 17.18
N SER A 563 3.57 21.63 15.90
CA SER A 563 2.50 22.45 15.32
C SER A 563 1.17 21.69 15.18
N CYS A 564 1.21 20.35 15.17
CA CYS A 564 0.03 19.49 15.09
C CYS A 564 -0.62 19.33 16.48
N LYS A 565 -1.61 20.15 16.82
CA LYS A 565 -2.19 20.19 18.19
C LYS A 565 -3.05 18.97 18.56
N ASP A 566 -3.83 18.44 17.63
CA ASP A 566 -4.64 17.23 17.83
C ASP A 566 -4.48 16.30 16.61
N PRO A 567 -3.59 15.30 16.70
CA PRO A 567 -3.31 14.42 15.57
C PRO A 567 -4.40 13.38 15.33
N ILE A 568 -5.39 13.22 16.22
CA ILE A 568 -6.43 12.17 16.09
C ILE A 568 -7.69 12.74 15.44
N SER A 569 -8.24 13.82 16.01
CA SER A 569 -9.50 14.39 15.51
C SER A 569 -9.31 15.35 14.35
N PHE A 570 -8.09 15.89 14.19
CA PHE A 570 -7.78 17.00 13.29
C PHE A 570 -8.72 18.21 13.48
N SER A 571 -9.28 18.38 14.68
CA SER A 571 -10.20 19.49 15.03
C SER A 571 -9.60 20.88 14.78
N TRP A 572 -8.27 21.00 14.84
CA TRP A 572 -7.55 22.23 14.50
C TRP A 572 -7.67 22.64 13.02
N LEU A 573 -7.98 21.70 12.12
CA LEU A 573 -8.35 22.02 10.73
C LEU A 573 -9.72 22.74 10.66
N MET A 574 -10.63 22.46 11.61
CA MET A 574 -11.96 23.08 11.66
C MET A 574 -11.98 24.47 12.32
N SER A 575 -11.05 24.77 13.23
CA SER A 575 -10.96 26.08 13.92
C SER A 575 -10.67 27.26 12.99
N ILE A 576 -10.46 26.99 11.71
CA ILE A 576 -10.13 27.94 10.64
C ILE A 576 -11.38 28.34 9.82
N LYS A 577 -12.56 27.79 10.16
CA LYS A 577 -13.85 28.29 9.69
C LYS A 577 -14.48 29.14 10.78
N ASN A 578 -14.34 30.47 10.70
CA ASN A 578 -15.34 31.45 11.14
C ASN A 578 -14.82 32.88 10.89
N SER A 579 -14.67 33.28 9.63
CA SER A 579 -14.92 34.67 9.27
C SER A 579 -15.41 34.76 7.83
N VAL A 580 -16.53 35.48 7.68
CA VAL A 580 -17.18 35.95 6.46
C VAL A 580 -18.17 34.99 5.79
N ASP A 581 -19.44 35.30 6.04
CA ASP A 581 -20.63 34.80 5.38
C ASP A 581 -20.83 35.48 4.00
N VAL A 582 -21.66 34.83 3.17
CA VAL A 582 -22.26 35.26 1.88
C VAL A 582 -21.51 34.90 0.58
N GLY A 583 -22.05 33.89 -0.12
CA GLY A 583 -21.99 33.77 -1.59
C GLY A 583 -21.48 32.43 -2.11
N ALA A 584 -22.31 31.73 -2.88
CA ALA A 584 -22.02 30.42 -3.46
C ALA A 584 -20.73 30.37 -4.30
N ASN A 585 -20.06 29.21 -4.22
CA ASN A 585 -18.84 28.75 -4.87
C ASN A 585 -17.52 29.16 -4.17
N ASP A 586 -16.70 28.13 -3.94
CA ASP A 586 -15.40 28.10 -3.24
C ASP A 586 -15.50 27.96 -1.72
N ILE A 587 -15.40 26.70 -1.25
CA ILE A 587 -15.02 26.40 0.13
C ILE A 587 -13.54 26.80 0.24
N LYS A 588 -13.26 28.06 0.58
CA LYS A 588 -11.93 28.49 0.98
C LYS A 588 -11.65 27.95 2.39
N THR A 589 -10.54 27.23 2.53
CA THR A 589 -9.93 26.95 3.82
C THR A 589 -8.75 27.91 3.95
N ASP A 590 -8.96 29.09 4.55
CA ASP A 590 -7.88 30.06 4.81
C ASP A 590 -6.99 29.55 5.95
N MET A 591 -6.10 28.61 5.66
CA MET A 591 -5.15 28.05 6.62
C MET A 591 -4.09 29.09 7.02
N CYS A 592 -4.39 29.90 8.02
CA CYS A 592 -3.39 30.74 8.67
C CYS A 592 -2.70 29.96 9.78
N TYR A 593 -1.41 29.65 9.57
CA TYR A 593 -0.51 29.35 10.68
C TYR A 593 -0.33 30.65 11.44
N THR A 594 -1.16 30.90 12.46
CA THR A 594 -0.81 31.90 13.46
C THR A 594 0.43 31.38 14.17
N HIS A 595 1.60 31.81 13.71
CA HIS A 595 2.71 32.06 14.61
C HIS A 595 2.19 33.10 15.59
N GLU A 596 1.63 32.63 16.71
CA GLU A 596 1.56 33.45 17.91
C GLU A 596 2.97 34.00 18.12
N PRO A 597 3.17 35.33 18.15
CA PRO A 597 4.48 35.89 18.36
C PRO A 597 5.02 35.34 19.68
N GLU A 598 6.26 34.88 19.66
CA GLU A 598 7.01 34.46 20.84
C GLU A 598 7.02 35.60 21.86
N ASN A 599 6.01 35.69 22.73
CA ASN A 599 6.02 36.48 23.95
C ASN A 599 4.86 36.07 24.87
N SER A 600 5.24 35.60 26.06
CA SER A 600 4.42 35.01 27.14
C SER A 600 3.94 33.59 26.83
N ILE A 601 4.62 32.52 27.25
CA ILE A 601 5.11 32.18 28.58
C ILE A 601 6.43 31.42 28.38
N GLY A 602 7.50 31.86 29.06
CA GLY A 602 8.70 31.04 29.16
C GLY A 602 8.35 29.73 29.87
N VAL A 603 8.22 28.64 29.12
CA VAL A 603 8.25 27.29 29.68
C VAL A 603 9.68 26.79 29.53
N SER A 604 10.55 27.36 30.36
CA SER A 604 11.56 26.52 31.01
C SER A 604 10.76 25.53 31.84
N ASP A 605 10.63 24.29 31.39
CA ASP A 605 10.41 23.14 32.25
C ASP A 605 10.65 21.89 31.40
N GLU A 606 11.72 21.15 31.70
CA GLU A 606 11.70 19.70 31.53
C GLU A 606 10.43 19.21 32.23
N LEU A 607 9.34 18.98 31.47
CA LEU A 607 8.17 18.31 31.99
C LEU A 607 8.66 17.03 32.65
N ALA A 608 8.54 16.96 33.98
CA ALA A 608 8.81 15.77 34.76
C ALA A 608 7.82 14.69 34.28
N TYR A 609 8.21 13.97 33.24
CA TYR A 609 7.43 12.88 32.69
C TYR A 609 7.26 11.86 33.81
N THR A 610 6.01 11.50 34.11
CA THR A 610 5.70 10.57 35.20
C THR A 610 5.82 9.12 34.71
N ASP A 611 5.95 8.17 35.64
CA ASP A 611 5.86 6.71 35.42
C ASP A 611 4.65 6.30 34.55
N HIS A 612 3.58 7.10 34.59
CA HIS A 612 2.39 6.87 33.78
C HIS A 612 2.60 7.08 32.27
N THR A 613 3.66 7.77 31.83
CA THR A 613 3.90 8.06 30.41
C THR A 613 4.13 6.77 29.62
N VAL A 614 5.01 5.91 30.12
CA VAL A 614 5.33 4.60 29.52
C VAL A 614 4.08 3.74 29.46
N ALA A 615 3.29 3.71 30.54
CA ALA A 615 2.06 2.95 30.61
C ALA A 615 1.01 3.42 29.59
N HIS A 616 0.85 4.74 29.41
CA HIS A 616 -0.05 5.30 28.39
C HIS A 616 0.45 4.99 26.97
N ILE A 617 1.76 5.05 26.69
CA ILE A 617 2.32 4.68 25.38
C ILE A 617 2.10 3.19 25.09
N LEU A 618 2.32 2.33 26.10
CA LEU A 618 2.04 0.89 26.00
C LEU A 618 0.57 0.63 25.69
N GLN A 619 -0.33 1.31 26.42
CA GLN A 619 -1.77 1.21 26.20
C GLN A 619 -2.15 1.68 24.79
N LEU A 620 -1.62 2.83 24.35
CA LEU A 620 -1.84 3.36 23.01
C LEU A 620 -1.37 2.38 21.93
N GLY A 621 -0.16 1.83 22.08
CA GLY A 621 0.41 0.85 21.14
C GLY A 621 -0.46 -0.39 21.01
N ARG A 622 -0.97 -0.92 22.13
CA ARG A 622 -1.92 -2.05 22.13
C ARG A 622 -3.22 -1.73 21.40
N HIS A 623 -3.80 -0.54 21.60
CA HIS A 623 -5.05 -0.15 20.94
C HIS A 623 -4.84 -0.02 19.43
N CYS A 624 -3.80 0.71 19.01
CA CYS A 624 -3.44 0.87 17.60
C CYS A 624 -3.25 -0.48 16.92
N LEU A 625 -2.46 -1.37 17.53
CA LEU A 625 -2.14 -2.67 16.96
C LEU A 625 -3.38 -3.58 16.86
N THR A 626 -4.23 -3.58 17.89
CA THR A 626 -5.44 -4.41 17.93
C THR A 626 -6.49 -3.94 16.92
N TYR A 627 -6.69 -2.62 16.83
CA TYR A 627 -7.61 -2.06 15.85
C TYR A 627 -7.09 -2.28 14.42
N GLY A 628 -5.80 -2.03 14.17
CA GLY A 628 -5.16 -2.37 12.90
C GLY A 628 -5.30 -3.85 12.53
N GLY A 629 -5.14 -4.75 13.51
CA GLY A 629 -5.39 -6.18 13.36
C GLY A 629 -6.83 -6.52 13.00
N LEU A 630 -7.82 -5.86 13.62
CA LEU A 630 -9.24 -6.03 13.30
C LEU A 630 -9.55 -5.60 11.85
N LEU A 631 -9.02 -4.46 11.43
CA LEU A 631 -9.16 -3.99 10.04
C LEU A 631 -8.47 -4.94 9.05
N ALA A 632 -7.28 -5.43 9.41
CA ALA A 632 -6.55 -6.42 8.63
C ALA A 632 -7.34 -7.74 8.51
N PHE A 633 -8.02 -8.16 9.57
CA PHE A 633 -8.92 -9.31 9.54
C PHE A 633 -10.09 -9.10 8.57
N VAL A 634 -10.65 -7.90 8.53
CA VAL A 634 -11.71 -7.57 7.56
C VAL A 634 -11.17 -7.66 6.13
N CYS A 635 -10.07 -6.98 5.83
CA CYS A 635 -9.51 -6.88 4.48
C CYS A 635 -8.91 -8.20 3.98
N TYR A 636 -8.20 -8.89 4.86
CA TYR A 636 -7.32 -9.99 4.50
C TYR A 636 -7.63 -11.28 5.26
N GLY A 637 -8.69 -11.36 6.05
CA GLY A 637 -9.12 -12.58 6.74
C GLY A 637 -8.19 -13.07 7.86
N PRO A 638 -8.62 -14.09 8.62
CA PRO A 638 -7.95 -14.57 9.83
C PRO A 638 -6.54 -15.11 9.59
N ASN A 639 -6.33 -15.79 8.47
CA ASN A 639 -5.08 -16.45 8.15
C ASN A 639 -4.12 -15.55 7.35
N SER A 640 -4.35 -14.24 7.31
CA SER A 640 -3.39 -13.34 6.67
C SER A 640 -2.13 -13.19 7.50
N HIS A 641 -1.03 -12.87 6.81
CA HIS A 641 0.23 -12.55 7.47
C HIS A 641 0.07 -11.39 8.45
N LEU A 642 -0.57 -10.29 8.04
CA LEU A 642 -0.73 -9.11 8.89
C LEU A 642 -1.49 -9.42 10.19
N VAL A 643 -2.57 -10.20 10.13
CA VAL A 643 -3.30 -10.64 11.34
C VAL A 643 -2.42 -11.55 12.20
N SER A 644 -1.70 -12.49 11.59
CA SER A 644 -0.78 -13.39 12.30
C SER A 644 0.38 -12.63 12.97
N HIS A 645 0.91 -11.61 12.31
CA HIS A 645 1.96 -10.71 12.81
C HIS A 645 1.47 -9.95 14.04
N VAL A 646 0.29 -9.34 13.95
CA VAL A 646 -0.36 -8.67 15.09
C VAL A 646 -0.56 -9.62 16.27
N GLN A 647 -1.07 -10.83 16.03
CA GLN A 647 -1.24 -11.85 17.07
C GLN A 647 0.09 -12.21 17.73
N ASN A 648 1.15 -12.40 16.93
CA ASN A 648 2.48 -12.74 17.44
C ASN A 648 3.05 -11.62 18.31
N ILE A 649 2.88 -10.35 17.92
CA ILE A 649 3.31 -9.21 18.74
C ILE A 649 2.52 -9.19 20.05
N LEU A 650 1.18 -9.24 20.00
CA LEU A 650 0.34 -9.20 21.20
C LEU A 650 0.59 -10.39 22.15
N ALA A 651 0.87 -11.58 21.62
CA ALA A 651 1.22 -12.75 22.43
C ALA A 651 2.58 -12.57 23.12
N ARG A 652 3.58 -12.03 22.41
CA ARG A 652 4.89 -11.69 23.00
C ARG A 652 4.77 -10.60 24.07
N GLU A 653 3.91 -9.61 23.87
CA GLU A 653 3.64 -8.57 24.87
C GLU A 653 3.04 -9.15 26.16
N ASN A 654 2.06 -10.04 26.05
CA ASN A 654 1.47 -10.69 27.22
C ASN A 654 2.53 -11.51 27.97
N ASN A 655 3.32 -12.30 27.25
CA ASN A 655 4.41 -13.07 27.85
C ASN A 655 5.49 -12.18 28.49
N PHE A 656 5.81 -11.03 27.89
CA PHE A 656 6.78 -10.08 28.43
C PHE A 656 6.32 -9.51 29.77
N LEU A 657 5.05 -9.08 29.87
CA LEU A 657 4.48 -8.63 31.14
C LEU A 657 4.47 -9.72 32.22
N PHE A 658 4.27 -11.00 31.86
CA PHE A 658 4.30 -12.10 32.84
C PHE A 658 5.72 -12.59 33.19
N SER A 659 6.74 -12.20 32.42
CA SER A 659 8.14 -12.58 32.64
C SER A 659 8.96 -11.57 33.45
N LEU A 660 8.41 -10.37 33.64
CA LEU A 660 8.87 -9.33 34.57
C LEU A 660 8.28 -9.59 35.96
#